data_AF-D0NF72-F1
#
_entry.id   AF-D0NF72-F1
#
_cell.length_a   1.000
_cell.length_b   1.000
_cell.length_c   1.000
_cell.angle_alpha   90.00
_cell.angle_beta   90.00
_cell.angle_gamma   90.00
#
_symmetry.space_group_name_H-M   'P 1'
#
loop_
_entity.id
_entity.type
_entity.pdbx_description
1 polymer ?
#
loop_
_entity_poly.entity_id
_entity_poly.type
_entity_poly.pdbx_seq_one_letter_code
_entity_poly.pdbx_strand_id
1 'polypeptide(L)'
;MTAEASTRELEALVESLEEQVAALQDEKKELVEAAETLTAQNRSASIQEQQQQAAQQEEVAALQSQLASVRSDFERYRVRSHTALKKMEKRAELLNGMRKENEALLKQVRESDEQRELAEAARQDSEARLEEVQRTQEMMQADFDHLAMEKAHVIAELEEETQRLVSEQEQTEAQIAEFTLKIQELEREKQQIEEESERVKEAEQTAFQARLSTATAAVQTAKQDLQKVHEALEASKAENDKRQSRIESLERKLTEQSQTQTTSARDVPPVPVPQLALPTAGLEKELATLRASETTLRKQLDDAGAELIGLQERFATTKAANAEKVFALEEESNHWKMELAAATEEIRYDVRRLPTELQDANTEISLLSRALDACREELQAARDQIDILAPSSEPESGEDSTAASKTSAVLLAKDEALKKLRVQVLELQEELQTLGEEKKALELEAEKDELDELQATRKHLQSEKERAMQLQRRQTLVSSFEKQVASIVDELQKRLEEHSSAFRDVCDFRDDHRAVLFSTDDTGASPKEEVEFDECLVMRSGVVIKAGASFQLPVICEKSGWRVVWSFSVKEDAADVSFKLTETSSGAEVVSPERMNEMSGVFHVRQDNATLVFEWDNAFSWLNEKTLDYHVSIQEPLTPQAKEVRRSERELQRRAKLLEEGLARIQTEAQRRSELSATLQRLSEWEAKKEKHLAELGARKAEVMEHKTRFQEEMDAQKAAFAAMLREQDELEDVERSITRAWGAAMAEREDVEMTLQLAGNGAQLETSWRIPSL
;
A
#
# COMPACT_ATOMS: atom_id res chain seq x y z
N MET A 1 -228.49 31.74 1.04
CA MET A 1 -227.20 32.03 1.68
C MET A 1 -226.10 31.63 0.72
N THR A 2 -225.16 32.47 0.30
CA THR A 2 -225.17 33.95 0.22
C THR A 2 -224.11 34.31 -0.83
N ALA A 3 -224.42 35.14 -1.83
CA ALA A 3 -223.61 35.22 -3.06
C ALA A 3 -222.25 35.93 -2.93
N GLU A 4 -221.90 36.43 -1.75
CA GLU A 4 -220.69 37.22 -1.47
C GLU A 4 -219.48 36.39 -0.98
N ALA A 5 -219.66 35.07 -0.82
CA ALA A 5 -218.55 34.16 -0.47
C ALA A 5 -217.73 33.76 -1.72
N SER A 6 -218.42 33.48 -2.83
CA SER A 6 -217.84 32.87 -4.03
C SER A 6 -216.93 33.78 -4.86
N THR A 7 -217.03 35.10 -4.71
CA THR A 7 -216.16 36.06 -5.42
C THR A 7 -214.79 36.19 -4.76
N ARG A 8 -214.73 36.22 -3.42
CA ARG A 8 -213.46 36.38 -2.68
C ARG A 8 -212.50 35.20 -2.84
N GLU A 9 -213.03 33.97 -2.98
CA GLU A 9 -212.21 32.79 -3.27
C GLU A 9 -211.63 32.81 -4.70
N LEU A 10 -212.25 33.55 -5.63
CA LEU A 10 -211.77 33.70 -7.00
C LEU A 10 -210.73 34.82 -7.13
N GLU A 11 -210.95 35.96 -6.47
CA GLU A 11 -210.00 37.08 -6.44
C GLU A 11 -208.65 36.67 -5.82
N ALA A 12 -208.68 35.95 -4.68
CA ALA A 12 -207.48 35.44 -4.03
C ALA A 12 -206.68 34.42 -4.87
N LEU A 13 -207.36 33.69 -5.77
CA LEU A 13 -206.73 32.70 -6.65
C LEU A 13 -206.08 33.37 -7.89
N VAL A 14 -206.57 34.56 -8.28
CA VAL A 14 -205.93 35.39 -9.33
C VAL A 14 -204.67 36.05 -8.80
N GLU A 15 -204.70 36.71 -7.63
CA GLU A 15 -203.49 37.30 -7.02
C GLU A 15 -202.39 36.23 -6.83
N SER A 16 -202.75 35.04 -6.32
CA SER A 16 -201.81 33.92 -6.15
C SER A 16 -201.21 33.37 -7.46
N LEU A 17 -201.80 33.65 -8.63
CA LEU A 17 -201.27 33.25 -9.94
C LEU A 17 -200.41 34.36 -10.57
N GLU A 18 -200.79 35.63 -10.39
CA GLU A 18 -199.98 36.75 -10.85
C GLU A 18 -198.63 36.82 -10.11
N GLU A 19 -198.62 36.54 -8.80
CA GLU A 19 -197.38 36.47 -7.99
C GLU A 19 -196.44 35.34 -8.45
N GLN A 20 -196.98 34.18 -8.84
CA GLN A 20 -196.18 33.07 -9.40
C GLN A 20 -195.62 33.38 -10.81
N VAL A 21 -196.38 34.11 -11.63
CA VAL A 21 -195.91 34.54 -12.97
C VAL A 21 -194.83 35.61 -12.87
N ALA A 22 -194.87 36.47 -11.85
CA ALA A 22 -193.78 37.43 -11.58
C ALA A 22 -192.48 36.71 -11.21
N ALA A 23 -192.53 35.79 -10.23
CA ALA A 23 -191.35 35.04 -9.77
C ALA A 23 -190.62 34.29 -10.90
N LEU A 24 -191.38 33.65 -11.81
CA LEU A 24 -190.83 32.92 -12.96
C LEU A 24 -190.25 33.82 -14.07
N GLN A 25 -190.56 35.13 -14.07
CA GLN A 25 -189.95 36.07 -15.01
C GLN A 25 -188.59 36.59 -14.53
N ASP A 26 -188.42 36.81 -13.23
CA ASP A 26 -187.11 37.20 -12.66
C ASP A 26 -186.11 36.03 -12.66
N GLU A 27 -186.51 34.81 -12.26
CA GLU A 27 -185.64 33.61 -12.33
C GLU A 27 -185.12 33.35 -13.76
N LYS A 28 -185.97 33.56 -14.76
CA LYS A 28 -185.59 33.46 -16.17
C LYS A 28 -184.58 34.54 -16.58
N LYS A 29 -184.61 35.72 -15.96
CA LYS A 29 -183.72 36.84 -16.27
C LYS A 29 -182.31 36.58 -15.70
N GLU A 30 -182.21 36.15 -14.44
CA GLU A 30 -180.93 35.80 -13.81
C GLU A 30 -180.21 34.68 -14.58
N LEU A 31 -180.93 33.68 -15.08
CA LEU A 31 -180.38 32.60 -15.91
C LEU A 31 -179.79 33.07 -17.25
N VAL A 32 -180.22 34.22 -17.79
CA VAL A 32 -179.64 34.80 -19.02
C VAL A 32 -178.36 35.58 -18.71
N GLU A 33 -178.36 36.40 -17.66
CA GLU A 33 -177.17 37.16 -17.24
C GLU A 33 -176.02 36.22 -16.78
N ALA A 34 -176.36 35.07 -16.17
CA ALA A 34 -175.42 34.00 -15.84
C ALA A 34 -174.83 33.28 -17.07
N ALA A 35 -175.57 33.21 -18.19
CA ALA A 35 -175.09 32.56 -19.41
C ALA A 35 -174.09 33.46 -20.18
N GLU A 36 -174.37 34.76 -20.28
CA GLU A 36 -173.49 35.68 -21.02
C GLU A 36 -172.12 35.85 -20.33
N THR A 37 -172.11 35.97 -19.00
CA THR A 37 -170.88 36.08 -18.19
C THR A 37 -169.93 34.88 -18.33
N LEU A 38 -170.47 33.65 -18.43
CA LEU A 38 -169.68 32.44 -18.70
C LEU A 38 -169.02 32.44 -20.09
N THR A 39 -169.70 32.98 -21.12
CA THR A 39 -169.11 33.06 -22.48
C THR A 39 -168.00 34.11 -22.60
N ALA A 40 -168.02 35.14 -21.74
CA ALA A 40 -166.97 36.15 -21.69
C ALA A 40 -165.66 35.58 -21.08
N GLN A 41 -165.74 34.89 -19.94
CA GLN A 41 -164.56 34.32 -19.27
C GLN A 41 -163.82 33.27 -20.12
N ASN A 42 -164.56 32.45 -20.88
CA ASN A 42 -163.97 31.40 -21.70
C ASN A 42 -163.13 31.96 -22.87
N ARG A 43 -163.43 33.19 -23.33
CA ARG A 43 -162.65 33.87 -24.38
C ARG A 43 -161.37 34.54 -23.86
N SER A 44 -161.31 34.99 -22.62
CA SER A 44 -160.08 35.56 -22.05
C SER A 44 -159.03 34.49 -21.74
N ALA A 45 -159.45 33.31 -21.25
CA ALA A 45 -158.53 32.21 -20.91
C ALA A 45 -157.73 31.72 -22.13
N SER A 46 -158.40 31.48 -23.26
CA SER A 46 -157.76 30.97 -24.48
C SER A 46 -156.69 31.91 -25.06
N ILE A 47 -156.89 33.24 -24.97
CA ILE A 47 -155.91 34.23 -25.45
C ILE A 47 -154.66 34.24 -24.55
N GLN A 48 -154.83 34.10 -23.24
CA GLN A 48 -153.74 34.10 -22.27
C GLN A 48 -152.84 32.85 -22.41
N GLU A 49 -153.43 31.68 -22.64
CA GLU A 49 -152.70 30.43 -22.87
C GLU A 49 -151.86 30.48 -24.16
N GLN A 50 -152.42 31.04 -25.24
CA GLN A 50 -151.71 31.18 -26.51
C GLN A 50 -150.51 32.15 -26.42
N GLN A 51 -150.58 33.19 -25.58
CA GLN A 51 -149.45 34.07 -25.31
C GLN A 51 -148.34 33.40 -24.47
N GLN A 52 -148.70 32.54 -23.50
CA GLN A 52 -147.69 31.79 -22.73
C GLN A 52 -146.91 30.79 -23.58
N GLN A 53 -147.57 30.08 -24.50
CA GLN A 53 -146.89 29.12 -25.38
C GLN A 53 -145.90 29.79 -26.33
N ALA A 54 -146.20 31.00 -26.83
CA ALA A 54 -145.28 31.77 -27.67
C ALA A 54 -144.00 32.18 -26.89
N ALA A 55 -144.17 32.74 -25.69
CA ALA A 55 -143.04 33.17 -24.85
C ALA A 55 -142.10 32.00 -24.49
N GLN A 56 -142.65 30.82 -24.18
CA GLN A 56 -141.86 29.62 -23.89
C GLN A 56 -141.07 29.12 -25.11
N GLN A 57 -141.57 29.29 -26.33
CA GLN A 57 -140.84 28.91 -27.55
C GLN A 57 -139.66 29.87 -27.83
N GLU A 58 -139.84 31.18 -27.61
CA GLU A 58 -138.74 32.15 -27.73
C GLU A 58 -137.66 31.92 -26.66
N GLU A 59 -138.03 31.62 -25.41
CA GLU A 59 -137.08 31.32 -24.33
C GLU A 59 -136.27 30.05 -24.64
N VAL A 60 -136.91 28.97 -25.11
CA VAL A 60 -136.22 27.74 -25.52
C VAL A 60 -135.28 27.99 -26.71
N ALA A 61 -135.68 28.80 -27.69
CA ALA A 61 -134.81 29.15 -28.82
C ALA A 61 -133.60 29.99 -28.38
N ALA A 62 -133.80 30.95 -27.46
CA ALA A 62 -132.72 31.76 -26.89
C ALA A 62 -131.73 30.89 -26.09
N LEU A 63 -132.22 29.97 -25.26
CA LEU A 63 -131.40 29.05 -24.48
C LEU A 63 -130.62 28.07 -25.37
N GLN A 64 -131.23 27.55 -26.45
CA GLN A 64 -130.53 26.71 -27.43
C GLN A 64 -129.41 27.48 -28.15
N SER A 65 -129.66 28.75 -28.51
CA SER A 65 -128.65 29.64 -29.10
C SER A 65 -127.48 29.92 -28.14
N GLN A 66 -127.77 30.24 -26.87
CA GLN A 66 -126.74 30.39 -25.84
C GLN A 66 -125.93 29.11 -25.63
N LEU A 67 -126.59 27.95 -25.56
CA LEU A 67 -125.92 26.65 -25.39
C LEU A 67 -125.01 26.32 -26.59
N ALA A 68 -125.43 26.68 -27.80
CA ALA A 68 -124.60 26.55 -29.01
C ALA A 68 -123.38 27.48 -28.98
N SER A 69 -123.54 28.74 -28.53
CA SER A 69 -122.41 29.67 -28.35
C SER A 69 -121.43 29.15 -27.30
N VAL A 70 -121.92 28.76 -26.12
CA VAL A 70 -121.06 28.23 -25.03
C VAL A 70 -120.32 26.96 -25.47
N ARG A 71 -120.93 26.07 -26.26
CA ARG A 71 -120.24 24.92 -26.87
C ARG A 71 -119.15 25.36 -27.86
N SER A 72 -119.43 26.35 -28.71
CA SER A 72 -118.45 26.92 -29.66
C SER A 72 -117.28 27.62 -28.95
N ASP A 73 -117.55 28.34 -27.85
CA ASP A 73 -116.52 29.03 -27.06
C ASP A 73 -115.70 28.04 -26.22
N PHE A 74 -116.34 26.99 -25.67
CA PHE A 74 -115.65 25.91 -24.97
C PHE A 74 -114.74 25.10 -25.91
N GLU A 75 -115.20 24.78 -27.14
CA GLU A 75 -114.34 24.08 -28.10
C GLU A 75 -113.21 24.98 -28.61
N ARG A 76 -113.48 26.28 -28.84
CA ARG A 76 -112.42 27.28 -29.10
C ARG A 76 -111.48 27.46 -27.91
N TYR A 77 -111.91 27.24 -26.68
CA TYR A 77 -111.03 27.20 -25.51
C TYR A 77 -110.20 25.90 -25.48
N ARG A 78 -110.82 24.73 -25.71
CA ARG A 78 -110.18 23.41 -25.75
C ARG A 78 -109.07 23.33 -26.80
N VAL A 79 -109.32 23.86 -28.01
CA VAL A 79 -108.30 23.95 -29.06
C VAL A 79 -107.16 24.89 -28.66
N ARG A 80 -107.48 26.07 -28.09
CA ARG A 80 -106.46 27.04 -27.63
C ARG A 80 -105.62 26.50 -26.48
N SER A 81 -106.22 25.85 -25.48
CA SER A 81 -105.51 25.27 -24.33
C SER A 81 -104.66 24.08 -24.76
N HIS A 82 -105.17 23.17 -25.59
CA HIS A 82 -104.38 22.06 -26.14
C HIS A 82 -103.21 22.55 -27.02
N THR A 83 -103.39 23.61 -27.83
CA THR A 83 -102.29 24.24 -28.58
C THR A 83 -101.29 24.96 -27.67
N ALA A 84 -101.73 25.59 -26.58
CA ALA A 84 -100.83 26.17 -25.58
C ALA A 84 -100.03 25.09 -24.85
N LEU A 85 -100.67 23.99 -24.47
CA LEU A 85 -100.05 22.85 -23.79
C LEU A 85 -99.00 22.18 -24.69
N LYS A 86 -99.31 21.91 -25.96
CA LYS A 86 -98.31 21.42 -26.95
C LYS A 86 -97.17 22.42 -27.21
N LYS A 87 -97.39 23.73 -27.02
CA LYS A 87 -96.31 24.74 -27.07
C LYS A 87 -95.47 24.78 -25.79
N MET A 88 -96.04 24.44 -24.63
CA MET A 88 -95.28 24.27 -23.38
C MET A 88 -94.49 22.97 -23.37
N GLU A 89 -95.08 21.88 -23.83
CA GLU A 89 -94.46 20.57 -24.03
C GLU A 89 -93.21 20.67 -24.91
N LYS A 90 -93.32 21.23 -26.13
CA LYS A 90 -92.17 21.49 -27.00
C LYS A 90 -91.12 22.44 -26.43
N ARG A 91 -91.50 23.35 -25.53
CA ARG A 91 -90.54 24.21 -24.82
C ARG A 91 -89.83 23.45 -23.70
N ALA A 92 -90.52 22.54 -23.01
CA ALA A 92 -89.91 21.67 -22.01
C ALA A 92 -88.96 20.64 -22.65
N GLU A 93 -89.32 20.07 -23.80
CA GLU A 93 -88.43 19.24 -24.62
C GLU A 93 -87.15 19.99 -25.00
N LEU A 94 -87.28 21.20 -25.56
CA LEU A 94 -86.14 22.04 -25.94
C LEU A 94 -85.25 22.39 -24.73
N LEU A 95 -85.84 22.82 -23.61
CA LEU A 95 -85.10 23.16 -22.39
C LEU A 95 -84.42 21.94 -21.76
N ASN A 96 -85.02 20.76 -21.84
CA ASN A 96 -84.38 19.52 -21.38
C ASN A 96 -83.26 19.06 -22.33
N GLY A 97 -83.37 19.33 -23.63
CA GLY A 97 -82.27 19.19 -24.59
C GLY A 97 -81.09 20.09 -24.22
N MET A 98 -81.34 21.41 -24.08
CA MET A 98 -80.31 22.39 -23.70
C MET A 98 -79.70 22.13 -22.31
N ARG A 99 -80.43 21.50 -21.38
CA ARG A 99 -79.88 21.04 -20.09
C ARG A 99 -78.91 19.89 -20.27
N LYS A 100 -79.29 18.84 -21.00
CA LYS A 100 -78.38 17.71 -21.31
C LYS A 100 -77.15 18.14 -22.08
N GLU A 101 -77.30 19.11 -22.99
CA GLU A 101 -76.19 19.73 -23.72
C GLU A 101 -75.25 20.51 -22.78
N ASN A 102 -75.78 21.33 -21.87
CA ASN A 102 -74.97 21.98 -20.83
C ASN A 102 -74.33 20.98 -19.86
N GLU A 103 -75.02 19.91 -19.47
CA GLU A 103 -74.47 18.85 -18.61
C GLU A 103 -73.32 18.10 -19.30
N ALA A 104 -73.44 17.84 -20.61
CA ALA A 104 -72.37 17.25 -21.42
C ALA A 104 -71.18 18.21 -21.59
N LEU A 105 -71.42 19.49 -21.90
CA LEU A 105 -70.37 20.51 -22.02
C LEU A 105 -69.66 20.77 -20.68
N LEU A 106 -70.38 20.82 -19.56
CA LEU A 106 -69.79 20.94 -18.23
C LEU A 106 -68.97 19.69 -17.84
N LYS A 107 -69.35 18.50 -18.31
CA LYS A 107 -68.53 17.28 -18.15
C LYS A 107 -67.25 17.37 -18.99
N GLN A 108 -67.37 17.76 -20.26
CA GLN A 108 -66.23 17.93 -21.17
C GLN A 108 -65.24 19.01 -20.68
N VAL A 109 -65.73 20.11 -20.12
CA VAL A 109 -64.88 21.15 -19.51
C VAL A 109 -64.09 20.58 -18.31
N ARG A 110 -64.74 19.84 -17.41
CA ARG A 110 -64.04 19.18 -16.29
C ARG A 110 -63.01 18.17 -16.77
N GLU A 111 -63.36 17.32 -17.73
CA GLU A 111 -62.43 16.35 -18.31
C GLU A 111 -61.23 17.04 -18.97
N SER A 112 -61.43 18.23 -19.55
CA SER A 112 -60.35 19.05 -20.12
C SER A 112 -59.52 19.79 -19.06
N ASP A 113 -60.11 20.23 -17.95
CA ASP A 113 -59.40 20.85 -16.82
C ASP A 113 -58.59 19.78 -16.06
N GLU A 114 -59.17 18.62 -15.79
CA GLU A 114 -58.49 17.44 -15.19
C GLU A 114 -57.30 16.99 -16.06
N GLN A 115 -57.47 16.94 -17.40
CA GLN A 115 -56.36 16.68 -18.32
C GLN A 115 -55.28 17.77 -18.29
N ARG A 116 -55.65 19.05 -18.10
CA ARG A 116 -54.67 20.14 -17.97
C ARG A 116 -53.91 20.05 -16.65
N GLU A 117 -54.58 19.79 -15.54
CA GLU A 117 -53.94 19.61 -14.22
C GLU A 117 -52.98 18.41 -14.22
N LEU A 118 -53.35 17.29 -14.85
CA LEU A 118 -52.44 16.15 -15.03
C LEU A 118 -51.23 16.50 -15.92
N ALA A 119 -51.42 17.28 -16.99
CA ALA A 119 -50.32 17.73 -17.85
C ALA A 119 -49.41 18.76 -17.16
N GLU A 120 -49.96 19.65 -16.35
CA GLU A 120 -49.19 20.61 -15.53
C GLU A 120 -48.39 19.88 -14.44
N ALA A 121 -48.97 18.89 -13.76
CA ALA A 121 -48.26 18.05 -12.79
C ALA A 121 -47.15 17.21 -13.44
N ALA A 122 -47.40 16.59 -14.60
CA ALA A 122 -46.37 15.85 -15.34
C ALA A 122 -45.23 16.76 -15.82
N ARG A 123 -45.53 18.02 -16.18
CA ARG A 123 -44.49 19.02 -16.50
C ARG A 123 -43.67 19.39 -15.27
N GLN A 124 -44.29 19.64 -14.12
CA GLN A 124 -43.58 19.95 -12.86
C GLN A 124 -42.67 18.79 -12.42
N ASP A 125 -43.10 17.54 -12.56
CA ASP A 125 -42.25 16.36 -12.32
C ASP A 125 -41.07 16.30 -13.30
N SER A 126 -41.29 16.56 -14.59
CA SER A 126 -40.19 16.61 -15.58
C SER A 126 -39.21 17.76 -15.34
N GLU A 127 -39.69 18.89 -14.83
CA GLU A 127 -38.89 20.08 -14.50
C GLU A 127 -38.05 19.83 -13.23
N ALA A 128 -38.63 19.22 -12.20
CA ALA A 128 -37.91 18.80 -11.00
C ALA A 128 -36.81 17.77 -11.30
N ARG A 129 -37.08 16.78 -12.16
CA ARG A 129 -36.06 15.82 -12.64
C ARG A 129 -34.96 16.51 -13.45
N LEU A 130 -35.29 17.52 -14.25
CA LEU A 130 -34.30 18.28 -15.01
C LEU A 130 -33.38 19.08 -14.07
N GLU A 131 -33.93 19.70 -13.01
CA GLU A 131 -33.10 20.33 -11.97
C GLU A 131 -32.22 19.32 -11.22
N GLU A 132 -32.69 18.10 -10.98
CA GLU A 132 -31.91 17.04 -10.32
C GLU A 132 -30.76 16.52 -11.21
N VAL A 133 -31.01 16.35 -12.51
CA VAL A 133 -29.97 16.06 -13.51
C VAL A 133 -28.97 17.22 -13.62
N GLN A 134 -29.42 18.47 -13.58
CA GLN A 134 -28.52 19.62 -13.56
C GLN A 134 -27.67 19.66 -12.28
N ARG A 135 -28.25 19.45 -11.09
CA ARG A 135 -27.51 19.42 -9.81
C ARG A 135 -26.47 18.30 -9.76
N THR A 136 -26.79 17.12 -10.29
CA THR A 136 -25.83 16.01 -10.38
C THR A 136 -24.75 16.26 -11.43
N GLN A 137 -25.05 16.93 -12.54
CA GLN A 137 -24.04 17.40 -13.50
C GLN A 137 -23.12 18.49 -12.89
N GLU A 138 -23.67 19.46 -12.16
CA GLU A 138 -22.89 20.49 -11.45
C GLU A 138 -21.99 19.88 -10.36
N MET A 139 -22.46 18.85 -9.66
CA MET A 139 -21.68 18.07 -8.69
C MET A 139 -20.52 17.32 -9.37
N MET A 140 -20.81 16.55 -10.43
CA MET A 140 -19.76 15.85 -11.18
C MET A 140 -18.73 16.81 -11.79
N GLN A 141 -19.14 17.99 -12.26
CA GLN A 141 -18.22 19.01 -12.75
C GLN A 141 -17.31 19.54 -11.63
N ALA A 142 -17.86 19.78 -10.43
CA ALA A 142 -17.06 20.18 -9.27
C ALA A 142 -16.07 19.09 -8.84
N ASP A 143 -16.46 17.81 -8.90
CA ASP A 143 -15.58 16.66 -8.63
C ASP A 143 -14.47 16.54 -9.69
N PHE A 144 -14.78 16.75 -10.98
CA PHE A 144 -13.78 16.80 -12.04
C PHE A 144 -12.80 17.98 -11.89
N ASP A 145 -13.28 19.17 -11.52
CA ASP A 145 -12.44 20.34 -11.28
C ASP A 145 -11.57 20.15 -10.02
N HIS A 146 -12.09 19.48 -8.98
CA HIS A 146 -11.34 19.10 -7.79
C HIS A 146 -10.22 18.09 -8.11
N LEU A 147 -10.53 17.02 -8.86
CA LEU A 147 -9.54 16.04 -9.32
C LEU A 147 -8.49 16.66 -10.25
N ALA A 148 -8.88 17.64 -11.08
CA ALA A 148 -7.95 18.39 -11.92
C ALA A 148 -7.00 19.26 -11.06
N MET A 149 -7.50 19.88 -10.00
CA MET A 149 -6.69 20.65 -9.04
C MET A 149 -5.73 19.76 -8.24
N GLU A 150 -6.19 18.62 -7.71
CA GLU A 150 -5.32 17.66 -7.01
C GLU A 150 -4.23 17.11 -7.93
N LYS A 151 -4.59 16.75 -9.16
CA LYS A 151 -3.62 16.30 -10.17
C LYS A 151 -2.58 17.38 -10.49
N ALA A 152 -2.99 18.65 -10.56
CA ALA A 152 -2.06 19.76 -10.75
C ALA A 152 -1.13 19.96 -9.54
N HIS A 153 -1.65 19.79 -8.31
CA HIS A 153 -0.86 19.84 -7.08
C HIS A 153 0.19 18.72 -7.02
N VAL A 154 -0.20 17.48 -7.30
CA VAL A 154 0.72 16.33 -7.34
C VAL A 154 1.78 16.46 -8.44
N ILE A 155 1.43 17.05 -9.60
CA ILE A 155 2.42 17.38 -10.63
C ILE A 155 3.44 18.40 -10.12
N ALA A 156 2.99 19.47 -9.44
CA ALA A 156 3.88 20.49 -8.89
C ALA A 156 4.81 19.93 -7.79
N GLU A 157 4.30 19.05 -6.92
CA GLU A 157 5.13 18.37 -5.90
C GLU A 157 6.18 17.45 -6.53
N LEU A 158 5.81 16.68 -7.56
CA LEU A 158 6.76 15.85 -8.31
C LEU A 158 7.79 16.67 -9.09
N GLU A 159 7.43 17.86 -9.58
CA GLU A 159 8.36 18.79 -10.21
C GLU A 159 9.32 19.44 -9.20
N GLU A 160 8.87 19.73 -7.96
CA GLU A 160 9.73 20.20 -6.86
C GLU A 160 10.67 19.08 -6.37
N GLU A 161 10.17 17.86 -6.16
CA GLU A 161 11.01 16.71 -5.78
C GLU A 161 12.04 16.40 -6.89
N THR A 162 11.65 16.49 -8.17
CA THR A 162 12.58 16.32 -9.29
C THR A 162 13.68 17.39 -9.29
N GLN A 163 13.33 18.66 -9.08
CA GLN A 163 14.32 19.75 -8.97
C GLN A 163 15.26 19.55 -7.78
N ARG A 164 14.72 19.13 -6.63
CA ARG A 164 15.50 18.79 -5.44
C ARG A 164 16.48 17.65 -5.71
N LEU A 165 16.02 16.54 -6.28
CA LEU A 165 16.86 15.39 -6.63
C LEU A 165 17.96 15.75 -7.64
N VAL A 166 17.69 16.64 -8.59
CA VAL A 166 18.72 17.19 -9.50
C VAL A 166 19.77 18.00 -8.72
N SER A 167 19.37 18.87 -7.79
CA SER A 167 20.33 19.62 -6.95
C SER A 167 21.14 18.74 -5.99
N GLU A 168 20.55 17.68 -5.44
CA GLU A 168 21.27 16.69 -4.64
C GLU A 168 22.25 15.88 -5.51
N GLN A 169 21.87 15.54 -6.76
CA GLN A 169 22.77 14.93 -7.74
C GLN A 169 23.95 15.87 -8.07
N GLU A 170 23.70 17.13 -8.46
CA GLU A 170 24.75 18.12 -8.76
C GLU A 170 25.72 18.31 -7.56
N GLN A 171 25.19 18.31 -6.33
CA GLN A 171 26.02 18.36 -5.12
C GLN A 171 26.91 17.12 -4.96
N THR A 172 26.39 15.91 -5.21
CA THR A 172 27.20 14.68 -5.14
C THR A 172 28.22 14.58 -6.28
N GLU A 173 27.90 15.04 -7.49
CA GLU A 173 28.85 15.12 -8.60
C GLU A 173 29.98 16.10 -8.31
N ALA A 174 29.69 17.24 -7.68
CA ALA A 174 30.72 18.17 -7.20
C ALA A 174 31.64 17.56 -6.14
N GLN A 175 31.10 16.80 -5.18
CA GLN A 175 31.90 16.07 -4.18
C GLN A 175 32.76 14.96 -4.83
N ILE A 176 32.22 14.23 -5.81
CA ILE A 176 32.98 13.23 -6.58
C ILE A 176 34.14 13.90 -7.35
N ALA A 177 33.93 15.08 -7.93
CA ALA A 177 34.99 15.85 -8.58
C ALA A 177 36.06 16.31 -7.59
N GLU A 178 35.68 16.79 -6.40
CA GLU A 178 36.61 17.18 -5.32
C GLU A 178 37.46 15.98 -4.85
N PHE A 179 36.84 14.84 -4.55
CA PHE A 179 37.57 13.63 -4.17
C PHE A 179 38.47 13.11 -5.31
N THR A 180 38.04 13.22 -6.57
CA THR A 180 38.86 12.85 -7.73
C THR A 180 40.11 13.72 -7.83
N LEU A 181 40.00 15.03 -7.59
CA LEU A 181 41.16 15.93 -7.51
C LEU A 181 42.07 15.56 -6.32
N LYS A 182 41.52 15.30 -5.14
CA LYS A 182 42.29 14.92 -3.94
C LYS A 182 43.05 13.60 -4.12
N ILE A 183 42.47 12.63 -4.85
CA ILE A 183 43.16 11.39 -5.25
C ILE A 183 44.35 11.72 -6.17
N GLN A 184 44.16 12.56 -7.20
CA GLN A 184 45.24 12.95 -8.11
C GLN A 184 46.34 13.79 -7.43
N GLU A 185 46.05 14.49 -6.33
CA GLU A 185 47.07 15.12 -5.49
C GLU A 185 47.87 14.07 -4.71
N LEU A 186 47.19 13.14 -4.03
CA LEU A 186 47.83 12.06 -3.27
C LEU A 186 48.66 11.11 -4.15
N GLU A 187 48.25 10.87 -5.39
CA GLU A 187 49.03 10.11 -6.38
C GLU A 187 50.34 10.83 -6.79
N ARG A 188 50.32 12.18 -6.89
CA ARG A 188 51.54 12.97 -7.15
C ARG A 188 52.45 13.04 -5.93
N GLU A 189 51.89 13.23 -4.73
CA GLU A 189 52.63 13.18 -3.47
C GLU A 189 53.31 11.81 -3.30
N LYS A 190 52.59 10.72 -3.58
CA LYS A 190 53.14 9.36 -3.61
C LYS A 190 54.29 9.23 -4.62
N GLN A 191 54.12 9.69 -5.86
CA GLN A 191 55.19 9.64 -6.87
C GLN A 191 56.43 10.43 -6.42
N GLN A 192 56.26 11.61 -5.83
CA GLN A 192 57.38 12.38 -5.28
C GLN A 192 58.09 11.63 -4.14
N ILE A 193 57.35 10.96 -3.25
CA ILE A 193 57.92 10.14 -2.17
C ILE A 193 58.65 8.91 -2.73
N GLU A 194 58.16 8.29 -3.80
CA GLU A 194 58.84 7.19 -4.49
C GLU A 194 60.15 7.68 -5.15
N GLU A 195 60.15 8.82 -5.85
CA GLU A 195 61.37 9.45 -6.40
C GLU A 195 62.38 9.86 -5.31
N GLU A 196 61.90 10.38 -4.16
CA GLU A 196 62.77 10.72 -3.03
C GLU A 196 63.35 9.47 -2.36
N SER A 197 62.57 8.38 -2.28
CA SER A 197 63.06 7.08 -1.82
C SER A 197 64.14 6.50 -2.75
N GLU A 198 64.01 6.65 -4.07
CA GLU A 198 65.07 6.24 -5.01
C GLU A 198 66.32 7.12 -4.91
N ARG A 199 66.17 8.45 -4.86
CA ARG A 199 67.29 9.38 -4.63
C ARG A 199 68.03 9.09 -3.31
N VAL A 200 67.32 8.70 -2.25
CA VAL A 200 67.94 8.28 -0.98
C VAL A 200 68.69 6.96 -1.14
N LYS A 201 68.12 5.94 -1.79
CA LYS A 201 68.80 4.66 -2.06
C LYS A 201 70.08 4.84 -2.88
N GLU A 202 70.05 5.68 -3.92
CA GLU A 202 71.25 6.01 -4.71
C GLU A 202 72.32 6.72 -3.87
N ALA A 203 71.92 7.66 -3.01
CA ALA A 203 72.84 8.35 -2.10
C ALA A 203 73.44 7.40 -1.05
N GLU A 204 72.63 6.49 -0.48
CA GLU A 204 73.10 5.45 0.46
C GLU A 204 74.05 4.46 -0.22
N GLN A 205 73.72 3.98 -1.43
CA GLN A 205 74.58 3.09 -2.22
C GLN A 205 75.91 3.76 -2.57
N THR A 206 75.87 5.04 -2.95
CA THR A 206 77.08 5.85 -3.22
C THR A 206 77.92 6.04 -1.96
N ALA A 207 77.29 6.37 -0.82
CA ALA A 207 77.97 6.50 0.47
C ALA A 207 78.54 5.16 0.95
N PHE A 208 77.86 4.03 0.71
CA PHE A 208 78.35 2.70 1.01
C PHE A 208 79.57 2.34 0.14
N GLN A 209 79.53 2.60 -1.17
CA GLN A 209 80.70 2.41 -2.04
C GLN A 209 81.89 3.29 -1.62
N ALA A 210 81.66 4.55 -1.24
CA ALA A 210 82.70 5.44 -0.73
C ALA A 210 83.30 4.96 0.60
N ARG A 211 82.48 4.41 1.50
CA ARG A 211 82.97 3.74 2.73
C ARG A 211 83.77 2.49 2.40
N LEU A 212 83.30 1.66 1.47
CA LEU A 212 83.96 0.42 1.03
C LEU A 212 85.32 0.70 0.38
N SER A 213 85.42 1.71 -0.50
CA SER A 213 86.68 2.11 -1.12
C SER A 213 87.66 2.70 -0.10
N THR A 214 87.16 3.50 0.85
CA THR A 214 87.97 4.05 1.95
C THR A 214 88.50 2.95 2.87
N ALA A 215 87.66 1.97 3.24
CA ALA A 215 88.08 0.81 4.01
C ALA A 215 89.09 -0.06 3.24
N THR A 216 88.87 -0.27 1.94
CA THR A 216 89.81 -1.03 1.08
C THR A 216 91.16 -0.33 0.97
N ALA A 217 91.18 1.00 0.84
CA ALA A 217 92.40 1.80 0.86
C ALA A 217 93.11 1.72 2.22
N ALA A 218 92.37 1.84 3.34
CA ALA A 218 92.93 1.68 4.68
C ALA A 218 93.54 0.29 4.91
N VAL A 219 92.90 -0.78 4.42
CA VAL A 219 93.44 -2.15 4.45
C VAL A 219 94.69 -2.30 3.58
N GLN A 220 94.76 -1.65 2.41
CA GLN A 220 95.99 -1.63 1.61
C GLN A 220 97.13 -0.87 2.31
N THR A 221 96.86 0.29 2.92
CA THR A 221 97.85 1.04 3.70
C THR A 221 98.34 0.22 4.90
N ALA A 222 97.42 -0.37 5.67
CA ALA A 222 97.77 -1.24 6.80
C ALA A 222 98.59 -2.47 6.35
N LYS A 223 98.30 -3.05 5.18
CA LYS A 223 99.12 -4.11 4.58
C LYS A 223 100.51 -3.63 4.19
N GLN A 224 100.63 -2.45 3.57
CA GLN A 224 101.93 -1.86 3.24
C GLN A 224 102.74 -1.53 4.50
N ASP A 225 102.10 -1.04 5.56
CA ASP A 225 102.77 -0.70 6.81
C ASP A 225 103.14 -1.96 7.62
N LEU A 226 102.31 -3.01 7.63
CA LEU A 226 102.72 -4.34 8.12
C LEU A 226 103.91 -4.90 7.34
N GLN A 227 103.96 -4.70 6.02
CA GLN A 227 105.08 -5.13 5.20
C GLN A 227 106.35 -4.32 5.51
N LYS A 228 106.28 -2.99 5.64
CA LYS A 228 107.38 -2.14 6.11
C LYS A 228 107.86 -2.55 7.52
N VAL A 229 106.94 -2.88 8.42
CA VAL A 229 107.25 -3.37 9.78
C VAL A 229 107.93 -4.75 9.71
N HIS A 230 107.53 -5.64 8.81
CA HIS A 230 108.20 -6.92 8.59
C HIS A 230 109.61 -6.72 7.99
N GLU A 231 109.76 -5.84 7.00
CA GLU A 231 111.07 -5.48 6.40
C GLU A 231 111.99 -4.81 7.44
N ALA A 232 111.46 -3.92 8.28
CA ALA A 232 112.16 -3.32 9.41
C ALA A 232 112.47 -4.32 10.52
N LEU A 233 111.63 -5.35 10.73
CA LEU A 233 111.88 -6.43 11.69
C LEU A 233 112.99 -7.36 11.20
N GLU A 234 113.03 -7.71 9.91
CA GLU A 234 114.15 -8.48 9.34
C GLU A 234 115.43 -7.66 9.28
N ALA A 235 115.36 -6.35 8.98
CA ALA A 235 116.51 -5.46 9.10
C ALA A 235 116.99 -5.33 10.55
N SER A 236 116.06 -5.27 11.51
CA SER A 236 116.35 -5.24 12.95
C SER A 236 116.95 -6.57 13.43
N LYS A 237 116.44 -7.73 13.00
CA LYS A 237 117.07 -9.04 13.22
C LYS A 237 118.49 -9.06 12.64
N ALA A 238 118.67 -8.69 11.37
CA ALA A 238 119.98 -8.67 10.73
C ALA A 238 120.94 -7.62 11.34
N GLU A 239 120.45 -6.59 12.01
CA GLU A 239 121.27 -5.72 12.86
C GLU A 239 121.53 -6.33 14.23
N ASN A 240 120.55 -7.02 14.82
CA ASN A 240 120.69 -7.70 16.11
C ASN A 240 121.62 -8.91 16.02
N ASP A 241 121.67 -9.63 14.91
CA ASP A 241 122.65 -10.69 14.61
C ASP A 241 124.06 -10.11 14.45
N LYS A 242 124.18 -8.90 13.88
CA LYS A 242 125.46 -8.14 13.86
C LYS A 242 125.83 -7.65 15.25
N ARG A 243 124.86 -7.20 16.06
CA ARG A 243 125.07 -6.82 17.47
C ARG A 243 125.44 -8.04 18.30
N GLN A 244 124.83 -9.20 18.09
CA GLN A 244 125.13 -10.47 18.76
C GLN A 244 126.53 -10.95 18.38
N SER A 245 126.86 -11.00 17.08
CA SER A 245 128.23 -11.27 16.59
C SER A 245 129.26 -10.29 17.17
N ARG A 246 128.87 -9.03 17.39
CA ARG A 246 129.71 -7.99 18.00
C ARG A 246 129.78 -8.12 19.52
N ILE A 247 128.73 -8.60 20.18
CA ILE A 247 128.67 -8.95 21.61
C ILE A 247 129.57 -10.15 21.84
N GLU A 248 129.42 -11.25 21.11
CA GLU A 248 130.34 -12.41 21.19
C GLU A 248 131.81 -12.04 20.87
N SER A 249 132.03 -11.03 20.00
CA SER A 249 133.36 -10.48 19.74
C SER A 249 133.87 -9.51 20.82
N LEU A 250 132.97 -8.92 21.63
CA LEU A 250 133.28 -8.03 22.74
C LEU A 250 133.40 -8.81 24.06
N GLU A 251 132.60 -9.84 24.29
CA GLU A 251 132.69 -10.77 25.42
C GLU A 251 134.00 -11.54 25.39
N ARG A 252 134.44 -12.02 24.21
CA ARG A 252 135.80 -12.54 24.00
C ARG A 252 136.89 -11.55 24.42
N LYS A 253 136.67 -10.24 24.24
CA LYS A 253 137.58 -9.17 24.70
C LYS A 253 137.35 -8.77 26.16
N LEU A 254 136.16 -9.00 26.72
CA LEU A 254 135.80 -8.70 28.10
C LEU A 254 136.39 -9.74 29.06
N THR A 255 136.48 -11.00 28.62
CA THR A 255 137.29 -12.04 29.27
C THR A 255 138.80 -11.73 29.23
N GLU A 256 139.27 -10.92 28.28
CA GLU A 256 140.66 -10.41 28.23
C GLU A 256 140.84 -9.06 28.97
N GLN A 257 139.76 -8.32 29.25
CA GLN A 257 139.79 -6.99 29.87
C GLN A 257 139.07 -6.92 31.23
N SER A 258 139.04 -8.03 31.98
CA SER A 258 138.59 -8.06 33.37
C SER A 258 139.62 -7.51 34.37
N GLN A 259 140.21 -6.35 34.05
CA GLN A 259 141.00 -5.51 34.97
C GLN A 259 140.70 -4.02 34.72
N THR A 260 140.32 -3.29 35.79
CA THR A 260 140.08 -1.83 35.86
C THR A 260 138.92 -1.23 35.03
N GLN A 261 138.29 -0.11 35.41
CA GLN A 261 137.76 0.28 36.74
C GLN A 261 136.73 1.44 36.62
N THR A 262 135.56 1.31 37.27
CA THR A 262 134.72 2.38 37.90
C THR A 262 134.09 3.59 37.12
N THR A 263 132.85 3.91 37.58
CA THR A 263 132.22 5.25 37.83
C THR A 263 131.47 6.10 36.76
N SER A 264 130.20 6.42 37.12
CA SER A 264 129.49 7.75 37.03
C SER A 264 128.98 8.30 35.67
N ALA A 265 127.88 9.09 35.53
CA ALA A 265 126.56 9.21 36.22
C ALA A 265 125.61 10.24 35.52
N ARG A 266 124.28 10.15 35.75
CA ARG A 266 123.28 11.24 35.99
C ARG A 266 122.40 11.91 34.85
N ASP A 267 121.19 12.33 35.29
CA ASP A 267 120.23 13.39 34.85
C ASP A 267 119.09 13.14 33.80
N VAL A 268 118.03 14.00 33.86
CA VAL A 268 116.54 13.81 33.66
C VAL A 268 115.85 15.23 33.52
N PRO A 269 114.58 15.55 33.05
CA PRO A 269 113.32 14.84 32.62
C PRO A 269 112.86 15.25 31.16
N PRO A 270 111.66 15.79 30.73
CA PRO A 270 110.22 15.81 31.17
C PRO A 270 109.03 15.70 30.11
N VAL A 271 107.87 15.15 30.53
CA VAL A 271 106.43 15.66 30.51
C VAL A 271 105.91 16.55 29.34
N PRO A 272 104.76 16.25 28.64
CA PRO A 272 103.38 16.54 29.14
C PRO A 272 102.19 15.63 28.70
N VAL A 273 100.96 15.98 29.14
CA VAL A 273 99.70 15.20 29.12
C VAL A 273 98.53 16.01 28.48
N PRO A 274 97.58 15.34 27.79
CA PRO A 274 96.15 15.72 27.80
C PRO A 274 95.23 14.50 28.10
N GLN A 275 94.49 14.49 29.21
CA GLN A 275 93.08 14.94 29.34
C GLN A 275 92.04 14.11 28.57
N LEU A 276 91.25 13.31 29.30
CA LEU A 276 89.94 12.80 28.86
C LEU A 276 88.87 13.89 29.01
N ALA A 277 87.87 13.88 28.13
CA ALA A 277 86.63 14.64 28.26
C ALA A 277 85.41 13.72 28.12
N LEU A 278 84.39 13.91 28.98
CA LEU A 278 83.13 13.15 28.94
C LEU A 278 82.15 13.75 27.91
N PRO A 279 81.48 12.94 27.08
CA PRO A 279 80.41 13.39 26.20
C PRO A 279 79.01 13.08 26.79
N THR A 280 78.53 13.88 27.75
CA THR A 280 77.15 13.74 28.29
C THR A 280 76.09 14.53 27.53
N ALA A 281 76.50 15.51 26.71
CA ALA A 281 75.59 16.47 26.05
C ALA A 281 74.74 15.92 24.88
N GLY A 282 74.95 14.67 24.45
CA GLY A 282 74.14 14.04 23.40
C GLY A 282 72.78 13.58 23.91
N LEU A 283 72.79 12.78 24.99
CA LEU A 283 71.62 12.10 25.54
C LEU A 283 70.53 13.07 26.03
N GLU A 284 70.90 14.25 26.56
CA GLU A 284 69.93 15.27 26.98
C GLU A 284 69.15 15.84 25.78
N LYS A 285 69.77 15.92 24.61
CA LYS A 285 69.14 16.41 23.38
C LYS A 285 68.20 15.36 22.79
N GLU A 286 68.58 14.08 22.83
CA GLU A 286 67.73 12.96 22.42
C GLU A 286 66.53 12.78 23.34
N LEU A 287 66.70 12.92 24.66
CA LEU A 287 65.61 12.95 25.65
C LEU A 287 64.65 14.13 25.43
N ALA A 288 65.16 15.30 25.02
CA ALA A 288 64.31 16.44 24.69
C ALA A 288 63.46 16.18 23.44
N THR A 289 64.03 15.59 22.39
CA THR A 289 63.27 15.20 21.19
C THR A 289 62.29 14.07 21.43
N LEU A 290 62.65 13.07 22.25
CA LEU A 290 61.74 11.98 22.63
C LEU A 290 60.52 12.52 23.39
N ARG A 291 60.72 13.40 24.39
CA ARG A 291 59.61 14.03 25.11
C ARG A 291 58.73 14.89 24.20
N ALA A 292 59.30 15.58 23.21
CA ALA A 292 58.51 16.30 22.20
C ALA A 292 57.62 15.34 21.39
N SER A 293 58.17 14.21 20.92
CA SER A 293 57.38 13.18 20.23
C SER A 293 56.31 12.54 21.14
N GLU A 294 56.62 12.30 22.41
CA GLU A 294 55.68 11.78 23.42
C GLU A 294 54.49 12.74 23.62
N THR A 295 54.73 14.06 23.68
CA THR A 295 53.65 15.06 23.76
C THR A 295 52.82 15.16 22.47
N THR A 296 53.45 15.00 21.30
CA THR A 296 52.73 14.97 20.01
C THR A 296 51.85 13.73 19.90
N LEU A 297 52.37 12.55 20.28
CA LEU A 297 51.62 11.29 20.28
C LEU A 297 50.47 11.28 21.30
N ARG A 298 50.67 11.85 22.50
CA ARG A 298 49.55 12.07 23.43
C ARG A 298 48.46 12.95 22.83
N LYS A 299 48.83 14.08 22.22
CA LYS A 299 47.85 14.96 21.58
C LYS A 299 47.10 14.23 20.45
N GLN A 300 47.79 13.46 19.61
CA GLN A 300 47.14 12.66 18.56
C GLN A 300 46.19 11.58 19.12
N LEU A 301 46.53 10.99 20.28
CA LEU A 301 45.66 10.04 20.96
C LEU A 301 44.41 10.73 21.58
N ASP A 302 44.59 11.92 22.16
CA ASP A 302 43.51 12.74 22.72
C ASP A 302 42.57 13.26 21.61
N ASP A 303 43.15 13.77 20.50
CA ASP A 303 42.42 14.23 19.31
C ASP A 303 41.61 13.06 18.68
N ALA A 304 42.23 11.89 18.49
CA ALA A 304 41.55 10.70 17.98
C ALA A 304 40.49 10.13 18.95
N GLY A 305 40.70 10.27 20.26
CA GLY A 305 39.71 9.95 21.29
C GLY A 305 38.46 10.85 21.18
N ALA A 306 38.66 12.15 20.91
CA ALA A 306 37.57 13.09 20.67
C ALA A 306 36.81 12.77 19.36
N GLU A 307 37.48 12.40 18.28
CA GLU A 307 36.82 11.95 17.05
C GLU A 307 36.02 10.66 17.25
N LEU A 308 36.54 9.69 18.01
CA LEU A 308 35.83 8.45 18.32
C LEU A 308 34.55 8.69 19.15
N ILE A 309 34.60 9.61 20.12
CA ILE A 309 33.42 10.04 20.88
C ILE A 309 32.41 10.73 19.96
N GLY A 310 32.87 11.66 19.11
CA GLY A 310 32.01 12.33 18.13
C GLY A 310 31.37 11.37 17.11
N LEU A 311 32.06 10.29 16.73
CA LEU A 311 31.49 9.22 15.90
C LEU A 311 30.47 8.38 16.66
N GLN A 312 30.68 8.09 17.95
CA GLN A 312 29.68 7.42 18.78
C GLN A 312 28.42 8.27 18.99
N GLU A 313 28.55 9.59 19.18
CA GLU A 313 27.41 10.52 19.29
C GLU A 313 26.63 10.64 17.98
N ARG A 314 27.32 10.71 16.83
CA ARG A 314 26.68 10.64 15.50
C ARG A 314 25.96 9.30 15.30
N PHE A 315 26.59 8.17 15.64
CA PHE A 315 25.95 6.86 15.51
C PHE A 315 24.73 6.71 16.42
N ALA A 316 24.79 7.23 17.66
CA ALA A 316 23.67 7.24 18.59
C ALA A 316 22.51 8.11 18.10
N THR A 317 22.78 9.30 17.56
CA THR A 317 21.75 10.20 17.02
C THR A 317 21.15 9.67 15.72
N THR A 318 21.94 9.11 14.79
CA THR A 318 21.41 8.41 13.59
C THR A 318 20.57 7.20 13.98
N LYS A 319 20.97 6.43 15.00
CA LYS A 319 20.18 5.30 15.51
C LYS A 319 18.86 5.74 16.14
N ALA A 320 18.84 6.87 16.85
CA ALA A 320 17.61 7.45 17.40
C ALA A 320 16.66 7.91 16.29
N ALA A 321 17.14 8.69 15.32
CA ALA A 321 16.33 9.17 14.19
C ALA A 321 15.79 8.02 13.31
N ASN A 322 16.56 6.94 13.14
CA ASN A 322 16.09 5.75 12.44
C ASN A 322 15.05 4.96 13.25
N ALA A 323 15.15 4.92 14.58
CA ALA A 323 14.12 4.32 15.44
C ALA A 323 12.81 5.15 15.40
N GLU A 324 12.90 6.48 15.41
CA GLU A 324 11.76 7.38 15.28
C GLU A 324 11.04 7.22 13.93
N LYS A 325 11.78 7.11 12.82
CA LYS A 325 11.22 6.77 11.50
C LYS A 325 10.54 5.39 11.47
N VAL A 326 11.10 4.38 12.14
CA VAL A 326 10.48 3.05 12.22
C VAL A 326 9.19 3.10 13.04
N PHE A 327 9.14 3.86 14.13
CA PHE A 327 7.91 4.08 14.90
C PHE A 327 6.83 4.78 14.08
N ALA A 328 7.16 5.85 13.35
CA ALA A 328 6.20 6.55 12.48
C ALA A 328 5.62 5.62 11.40
N LEU A 329 6.48 4.85 10.71
CA LEU A 329 6.04 3.87 9.70
C LEU A 329 5.23 2.71 10.31
N GLU A 330 5.47 2.33 11.56
CA GLU A 330 4.67 1.33 12.26
C GLU A 330 3.31 1.90 12.69
N GLU A 331 3.23 3.17 13.09
CA GLU A 331 1.99 3.89 13.41
C GLU A 331 1.12 4.07 12.15
N GLU A 332 1.68 4.57 11.04
CA GLU A 332 1.01 4.60 9.72
C GLU A 332 0.54 3.21 9.29
N SER A 333 1.41 2.20 9.41
CA SER A 333 1.06 0.80 9.10
C SER A 333 -0.10 0.29 9.95
N ASN A 334 -0.28 0.77 11.18
CA ASN A 334 -1.37 0.36 12.05
C ASN A 334 -2.66 1.19 11.79
N HIS A 335 -2.52 2.46 11.42
CA HIS A 335 -3.63 3.29 10.92
C HIS A 335 -4.27 2.68 9.66
N TRP A 336 -3.47 2.39 8.62
CA TRP A 336 -3.99 1.76 7.39
C TRP A 336 -4.61 0.38 7.61
N LYS A 337 -4.11 -0.41 8.58
CA LYS A 337 -4.75 -1.68 8.99
C LYS A 337 -6.12 -1.44 9.63
N MET A 338 -6.27 -0.37 10.41
CA MET A 338 -7.53 -0.02 11.08
C MET A 338 -8.57 0.48 10.08
N GLU A 339 -8.18 1.32 9.13
CA GLU A 339 -9.08 1.77 8.05
C GLU A 339 -9.49 0.63 7.12
N LEU A 340 -8.55 -0.23 6.71
CA LEU A 340 -8.86 -1.42 5.92
C LEU A 340 -9.81 -2.37 6.67
N ALA A 341 -9.69 -2.48 7.99
CA ALA A 341 -10.61 -3.26 8.81
C ALA A 341 -12.01 -2.62 8.92
N ALA A 342 -12.09 -1.29 9.02
CA ALA A 342 -13.34 -0.54 9.03
C ALA A 342 -14.10 -0.69 7.70
N ALA A 343 -13.44 -0.37 6.57
CA ALA A 343 -14.00 -0.53 5.23
C ALA A 343 -14.39 -2.00 4.94
N THR A 344 -13.64 -2.98 5.45
CA THR A 344 -14.00 -4.39 5.33
C THR A 344 -15.28 -4.75 6.09
N GLU A 345 -15.55 -4.17 7.26
CA GLU A 345 -16.80 -4.44 8.00
C GLU A 345 -17.98 -3.61 7.49
N GLU A 346 -17.74 -2.42 6.91
CA GLU A 346 -18.73 -1.64 6.16
C GLU A 346 -19.22 -2.40 4.91
N ILE A 347 -18.30 -2.88 4.06
CA ILE A 347 -18.63 -3.75 2.92
C ILE A 347 -19.37 -5.02 3.38
N ARG A 348 -19.03 -5.60 4.54
CA ARG A 348 -19.78 -6.74 5.12
C ARG A 348 -21.16 -6.35 5.65
N TYR A 349 -21.37 -5.11 6.08
CA TYR A 349 -22.67 -4.61 6.51
C TYR A 349 -23.60 -4.48 5.30
N ASP A 350 -23.13 -3.86 4.22
CA ASP A 350 -23.92 -3.71 3.00
C ASP A 350 -24.19 -5.06 2.31
N VAL A 351 -23.21 -5.97 2.27
CA VAL A 351 -23.38 -7.35 1.80
C VAL A 351 -24.33 -8.18 2.69
N ARG A 352 -24.59 -7.77 3.94
CA ARG A 352 -25.67 -8.36 4.79
C ARG A 352 -27.02 -7.67 4.57
N ARG A 353 -27.04 -6.40 4.17
CA ARG A 353 -28.24 -5.58 3.95
C ARG A 353 -28.90 -5.83 2.60
N LEU A 354 -28.11 -5.96 1.53
CA LEU A 354 -28.61 -6.24 0.18
C LEU A 354 -29.48 -7.51 0.10
N PRO A 355 -29.15 -8.66 0.74
CA PRO A 355 -30.05 -9.82 0.78
C PRO A 355 -31.40 -9.57 1.44
N THR A 356 -31.48 -8.72 2.48
CA THR A 356 -32.76 -8.35 3.10
C THR A 356 -33.59 -7.43 2.22
N GLU A 357 -32.98 -6.41 1.59
CA GLU A 357 -33.69 -5.51 0.67
C GLU A 357 -34.16 -6.25 -0.59
N LEU A 358 -33.35 -7.19 -1.11
CA LEU A 358 -33.74 -8.11 -2.18
C LEU A 358 -34.90 -9.03 -1.76
N GLN A 359 -34.91 -9.52 -0.51
CA GLN A 359 -36.00 -10.35 -0.01
C GLN A 359 -37.30 -9.54 0.12
N ASP A 360 -37.24 -8.33 0.67
CA ASP A 360 -38.41 -7.47 0.84
C ASP A 360 -39.01 -7.08 -0.53
N ALA A 361 -38.18 -6.67 -1.49
CA ALA A 361 -38.60 -6.40 -2.87
C ALA A 361 -39.25 -7.63 -3.55
N ASN A 362 -38.72 -8.84 -3.32
CA ASN A 362 -39.35 -10.08 -3.81
C ASN A 362 -40.73 -10.33 -3.15
N THR A 363 -40.94 -9.94 -1.88
CA THR A 363 -42.28 -10.02 -1.28
C THR A 363 -43.25 -8.99 -1.86
N GLU A 364 -42.79 -7.77 -2.16
CA GLU A 364 -43.61 -6.74 -2.82
C GLU A 364 -44.02 -7.17 -4.23
N ILE A 365 -43.09 -7.64 -5.06
CA ILE A 365 -43.37 -8.18 -6.40
C ILE A 365 -44.38 -9.35 -6.32
N SER A 366 -44.26 -10.21 -5.30
CA SER A 366 -45.20 -11.32 -5.06
C SER A 366 -46.61 -10.84 -4.68
N LEU A 367 -46.73 -9.74 -3.92
CA LEU A 367 -48.01 -9.12 -3.56
C LEU A 367 -48.65 -8.41 -4.75
N LEU A 368 -47.88 -7.64 -5.52
CA LEU A 368 -48.34 -6.93 -6.71
C LEU A 368 -48.82 -7.89 -7.80
N SER A 369 -48.08 -8.99 -8.04
CA SER A 369 -48.49 -10.04 -8.98
C SER A 369 -49.85 -10.64 -8.60
N ARG A 370 -50.05 -10.92 -7.30
CA ARG A 370 -51.29 -11.49 -6.77
C ARG A 370 -52.48 -10.53 -6.86
N ALA A 371 -52.25 -9.23 -6.72
CA ALA A 371 -53.28 -8.21 -6.94
C ALA A 371 -53.67 -8.12 -8.43
N LEU A 372 -52.68 -8.19 -9.33
CA LEU A 372 -52.89 -8.20 -10.79
C LEU A 372 -53.76 -9.37 -11.25
N ASP A 373 -53.52 -10.58 -10.72
CA ASP A 373 -54.32 -11.76 -11.05
C ASP A 373 -55.74 -11.70 -10.47
N ALA A 374 -55.93 -11.14 -9.27
CA ALA A 374 -57.28 -10.90 -8.73
C ALA A 374 -58.09 -9.94 -9.62
N CYS A 375 -57.50 -8.85 -10.11
CA CYS A 375 -58.16 -7.93 -11.04
C CYS A 375 -58.49 -8.58 -12.40
N ARG A 376 -57.71 -9.58 -12.85
CA ARG A 376 -58.03 -10.37 -14.05
C ARG A 376 -59.25 -11.28 -13.84
N GLU A 377 -59.34 -11.93 -12.69
CA GLU A 377 -60.50 -12.78 -12.33
C GLU A 377 -61.79 -11.95 -12.24
N GLU A 378 -61.74 -10.76 -11.62
CA GLU A 378 -62.89 -9.84 -11.56
C GLU A 378 -63.35 -9.37 -12.95
N LEU A 379 -62.41 -9.00 -13.83
CA LEU A 379 -62.71 -8.58 -15.20
C LEU A 379 -63.32 -9.71 -16.04
N GLN A 380 -62.86 -10.96 -15.86
CA GLN A 380 -63.45 -12.11 -16.55
C GLN A 380 -64.87 -12.38 -16.04
N ALA A 381 -65.08 -12.38 -14.72
CA ALA A 381 -66.40 -12.60 -14.13
C ALA A 381 -67.43 -11.52 -14.54
N ALA A 382 -67.00 -10.28 -14.72
CA ALA A 382 -67.84 -9.21 -15.27
C ALA A 382 -68.20 -9.43 -16.75
N ARG A 383 -67.28 -10.03 -17.53
CA ARG A 383 -67.49 -10.35 -18.95
C ARG A 383 -68.48 -11.50 -19.13
N ASP A 384 -68.33 -12.56 -18.35
CA ASP A 384 -69.24 -13.73 -18.36
C ASP A 384 -70.69 -13.33 -18.00
N GLN A 385 -70.86 -12.36 -17.09
CA GLN A 385 -72.18 -11.80 -16.76
C GLN A 385 -72.85 -11.06 -17.93
N ILE A 386 -72.09 -10.42 -18.81
CA ILE A 386 -72.63 -9.70 -19.97
C ILE A 386 -73.17 -10.70 -21.01
N ASP A 387 -72.44 -11.79 -21.28
CA ASP A 387 -72.89 -12.82 -22.22
C ASP A 387 -74.12 -13.59 -21.69
N ILE A 388 -74.23 -13.81 -20.37
CA ILE A 388 -75.43 -14.39 -19.74
C ILE A 388 -76.67 -13.48 -19.89
N LEU A 389 -76.48 -12.16 -19.99
CA LEU A 389 -77.55 -11.16 -20.11
C LEU A 389 -77.96 -10.87 -21.57
N ALA A 390 -77.42 -11.60 -22.55
CA ALA A 390 -77.77 -11.49 -23.97
C ALA A 390 -78.72 -12.62 -24.43
N PRO A 391 -80.06 -12.49 -24.28
CA PRO A 391 -80.99 -13.55 -24.63
C PRO A 391 -81.05 -13.80 -26.14
N SER A 392 -80.61 -14.99 -26.55
CA SER A 392 -80.80 -15.53 -27.90
C SER A 392 -82.28 -15.78 -28.18
N SER A 393 -82.89 -15.00 -29.08
CA SER A 393 -84.23 -15.27 -29.64
C SER A 393 -84.20 -15.23 -31.16
N GLU A 394 -84.57 -16.35 -31.79
CA GLU A 394 -84.74 -16.45 -33.24
C GLU A 394 -86.05 -15.77 -33.70
N PRO A 395 -86.10 -15.22 -34.93
CA PRO A 395 -87.26 -14.46 -35.40
C PRO A 395 -88.26 -15.31 -36.20
N GLU A 396 -89.55 -15.20 -35.87
CA GLU A 396 -90.64 -15.48 -36.82
C GLU A 396 -91.46 -14.22 -37.15
N SER A 397 -92.00 -14.23 -38.37
CA SER A 397 -92.92 -13.28 -39.01
C SER A 397 -93.90 -12.52 -38.07
N GLY A 398 -94.20 -11.22 -38.28
CA GLY A 398 -93.82 -10.32 -39.38
C GLY A 398 -94.68 -9.04 -39.40
N GLU A 399 -94.49 -8.19 -40.41
CA GLU A 399 -95.32 -7.00 -40.74
C GLU A 399 -95.49 -5.89 -39.67
N ASP A 400 -94.41 -5.16 -39.35
CA ASP A 400 -94.50 -3.69 -39.22
C ASP A 400 -93.21 -3.00 -39.71
N SER A 401 -93.08 -2.93 -41.04
CA SER A 401 -91.79 -2.86 -41.76
C SER A 401 -91.17 -1.46 -41.90
N THR A 402 -91.09 -0.69 -40.80
CA THR A 402 -90.26 0.54 -40.75
C THR A 402 -89.39 0.66 -39.51
N ALA A 403 -89.82 0.09 -38.37
CA ALA A 403 -88.96 -0.08 -37.20
C ALA A 403 -87.93 -1.19 -37.47
N ALA A 404 -88.39 -2.39 -37.86
CA ALA A 404 -87.55 -3.55 -38.15
C ALA A 404 -86.54 -3.32 -39.30
N SER A 405 -86.92 -2.55 -40.32
CA SER A 405 -86.02 -2.18 -41.41
C SER A 405 -84.97 -1.16 -40.98
N LYS A 406 -85.31 -0.21 -40.09
CA LYS A 406 -84.32 0.71 -39.49
C LYS A 406 -83.41 0.02 -38.49
N THR A 407 -83.90 -0.90 -37.65
CA THR A 407 -83.03 -1.69 -36.79
C THR A 407 -82.17 -2.66 -37.59
N SER A 408 -82.68 -3.26 -38.67
CA SER A 408 -81.88 -4.08 -39.60
C SER A 408 -80.80 -3.26 -40.32
N ALA A 409 -81.12 -2.07 -40.83
CA ALA A 409 -80.12 -1.17 -41.42
C ALA A 409 -79.10 -0.65 -40.39
N VAL A 410 -79.52 -0.38 -39.16
CA VAL A 410 -78.62 -0.03 -38.04
C VAL A 410 -77.81 -1.24 -37.57
N LEU A 411 -78.34 -2.46 -37.64
CA LEU A 411 -77.60 -3.69 -37.34
C LEU A 411 -76.58 -3.99 -38.43
N LEU A 412 -76.93 -3.87 -39.71
CA LEU A 412 -75.98 -3.97 -40.83
C LEU A 412 -74.91 -2.88 -40.79
N ALA A 413 -75.27 -1.63 -40.45
CA ALA A 413 -74.29 -0.56 -40.25
C ALA A 413 -73.42 -0.80 -38.99
N LYS A 414 -73.98 -1.40 -37.92
CA LYS A 414 -73.23 -1.85 -36.75
C LYS A 414 -72.35 -3.06 -37.04
N ASP A 415 -72.75 -3.96 -37.91
CA ASP A 415 -71.96 -5.13 -38.35
C ASP A 415 -70.83 -4.69 -39.28
N GLU A 416 -71.07 -3.71 -40.15
CA GLU A 416 -70.01 -3.12 -40.97
C GLU A 416 -69.06 -2.27 -40.11
N ALA A 417 -69.57 -1.53 -39.13
CA ALA A 417 -68.75 -0.85 -38.14
C ALA A 417 -67.96 -1.86 -37.29
N LEU A 418 -68.57 -2.94 -36.78
CA LEU A 418 -67.91 -4.01 -36.03
C LEU A 418 -66.90 -4.77 -36.89
N LYS A 419 -67.11 -4.92 -38.20
CA LYS A 419 -66.11 -5.47 -39.12
C LYS A 419 -64.91 -4.52 -39.25
N LYS A 420 -65.13 -3.22 -39.43
CA LYS A 420 -64.05 -2.21 -39.46
C LYS A 420 -63.32 -2.12 -38.12
N LEU A 421 -64.04 -2.16 -37.01
CA LEU A 421 -63.47 -2.15 -35.66
C LEU A 421 -62.72 -3.45 -35.35
N ARG A 422 -63.17 -4.61 -35.86
CA ARG A 422 -62.41 -5.87 -35.80
C ARG A 422 -61.15 -5.84 -36.65
N VAL A 423 -61.19 -5.24 -37.84
CA VAL A 423 -59.98 -5.03 -38.67
C VAL A 423 -59.01 -4.11 -37.94
N GLN A 424 -59.46 -2.96 -37.42
CA GLN A 424 -58.63 -2.05 -36.62
C GLN A 424 -58.08 -2.68 -35.34
N VAL A 425 -58.84 -3.56 -34.68
CA VAL A 425 -58.34 -4.31 -33.50
C VAL A 425 -57.31 -5.37 -33.90
N LEU A 426 -57.42 -5.98 -35.09
CA LEU A 426 -56.39 -6.88 -35.62
C LEU A 426 -55.13 -6.12 -36.04
N GLU A 427 -55.28 -4.99 -36.74
CA GLU A 427 -54.19 -4.06 -37.10
C GLU A 427 -53.44 -3.59 -35.84
N LEU A 428 -54.16 -3.12 -34.81
CA LEU A 428 -53.57 -2.75 -33.51
C LEU A 428 -53.00 -3.94 -32.72
N GLN A 429 -53.49 -5.17 -32.93
CA GLN A 429 -52.90 -6.37 -32.32
C GLN A 429 -51.59 -6.77 -33.01
N GLU A 430 -51.49 -6.61 -34.34
CA GLU A 430 -50.26 -6.79 -35.09
C GLU A 430 -49.23 -5.71 -34.72
N GLU A 431 -49.62 -4.43 -34.65
CA GLU A 431 -48.75 -3.33 -34.19
C GLU A 431 -48.26 -3.52 -32.73
N LEU A 432 -49.13 -3.94 -31.81
CA LEU A 432 -48.73 -4.25 -30.43
C LEU A 432 -47.84 -5.51 -30.35
N GLN A 433 -47.98 -6.46 -31.27
CA GLN A 433 -47.08 -7.59 -31.37
C GLN A 433 -45.70 -7.16 -31.91
N THR A 434 -45.63 -6.37 -32.98
CA THR A 434 -44.34 -5.89 -33.52
C THR A 434 -43.61 -5.01 -32.52
N LEU A 435 -44.29 -4.06 -31.86
CA LEU A 435 -43.70 -3.28 -30.76
C LEU A 435 -43.26 -4.17 -29.59
N GLY A 436 -43.98 -5.25 -29.31
CA GLY A 436 -43.64 -6.26 -28.30
C GLY A 436 -42.51 -7.22 -28.72
N GLU A 437 -42.09 -7.23 -29.97
CA GLU A 437 -40.93 -7.96 -30.51
C GLU A 437 -39.72 -7.02 -30.64
N GLU A 438 -39.90 -5.80 -31.15
CA GLU A 438 -38.91 -4.72 -31.16
C GLU A 438 -38.43 -4.38 -29.75
N LYS A 439 -39.35 -4.23 -28.78
CA LYS A 439 -38.98 -4.00 -27.38
C LYS A 439 -38.06 -5.11 -26.86
N LYS A 440 -38.36 -6.38 -27.12
CA LYS A 440 -37.53 -7.51 -26.66
C LYS A 440 -36.17 -7.55 -27.36
N ALA A 441 -36.10 -7.12 -28.62
CA ALA A 441 -34.83 -7.00 -29.34
C ALA A 441 -33.95 -5.89 -28.72
N LEU A 442 -34.53 -4.76 -28.32
CA LEU A 442 -33.83 -3.68 -27.63
C LEU A 442 -33.41 -4.09 -26.21
N GLU A 443 -34.28 -4.78 -25.44
CA GLU A 443 -33.94 -5.33 -24.13
C GLU A 443 -32.78 -6.34 -24.23
N LEU A 444 -32.79 -7.23 -25.23
CA LEU A 444 -31.73 -8.22 -25.44
C LEU A 444 -30.40 -7.59 -25.92
N GLU A 445 -30.44 -6.52 -26.72
CA GLU A 445 -29.22 -5.83 -27.13
C GLU A 445 -28.61 -5.04 -25.97
N ALA A 446 -29.45 -4.43 -25.10
CA ALA A 446 -29.00 -3.78 -23.87
C ALA A 446 -28.40 -4.79 -22.86
N GLU A 447 -29.03 -5.95 -22.64
CA GLU A 447 -28.46 -7.05 -21.83
C GLU A 447 -27.11 -7.53 -22.39
N LYS A 448 -26.95 -7.53 -23.73
CA LYS A 448 -25.70 -7.94 -24.40
C LYS A 448 -24.59 -6.90 -24.19
N ASP A 449 -24.92 -5.62 -24.31
CA ASP A 449 -23.94 -4.55 -24.14
C ASP A 449 -23.49 -4.44 -22.67
N GLU A 450 -24.41 -4.56 -21.70
CA GLU A 450 -24.07 -4.69 -20.27
C GLU A 450 -23.16 -5.91 -20.02
N LEU A 451 -23.45 -7.06 -20.63
CA LEU A 451 -22.63 -8.26 -20.51
C LEU A 451 -21.21 -8.08 -21.09
N ASP A 452 -21.05 -7.33 -22.16
CA ASP A 452 -19.73 -7.04 -22.74
C ASP A 452 -18.96 -5.96 -21.95
N GLU A 453 -19.64 -4.97 -21.35
CA GLU A 453 -19.03 -4.03 -20.38
C GLU A 453 -18.57 -4.74 -19.09
N LEU A 454 -19.40 -5.63 -18.54
CA LEU A 454 -19.04 -6.45 -17.37
C LEU A 454 -17.86 -7.39 -17.70
N GLN A 455 -17.80 -7.93 -18.92
CA GLN A 455 -16.64 -8.68 -19.38
C GLN A 455 -15.39 -7.82 -19.54
N ALA A 456 -15.51 -6.59 -20.06
CA ALA A 456 -14.39 -5.65 -20.19
C ALA A 456 -13.83 -5.27 -18.81
N THR A 457 -14.72 -4.90 -17.89
CA THR A 457 -14.40 -4.59 -16.48
C THR A 457 -13.72 -5.77 -15.78
N ARG A 458 -14.23 -7.00 -15.97
CA ARG A 458 -13.61 -8.22 -15.44
C ARG A 458 -12.21 -8.48 -16.01
N LYS A 459 -12.00 -8.27 -17.32
CA LYS A 459 -10.68 -8.38 -17.97
C LYS A 459 -9.72 -7.32 -17.43
N HIS A 460 -10.19 -6.10 -17.22
CA HIS A 460 -9.42 -5.00 -16.62
C HIS A 460 -8.95 -5.35 -15.20
N LEU A 461 -9.87 -5.64 -14.29
CA LEU A 461 -9.59 -6.01 -12.89
C LEU A 461 -8.65 -7.22 -12.78
N GLN A 462 -8.77 -8.21 -13.68
CA GLN A 462 -7.80 -9.32 -13.73
C GLN A 462 -6.41 -8.82 -14.11
N SER A 463 -6.28 -7.97 -15.14
CA SER A 463 -4.99 -7.42 -15.56
C SER A 463 -4.34 -6.55 -14.46
N GLU A 464 -5.13 -5.82 -13.69
CA GLU A 464 -4.66 -5.03 -12.55
C GLU A 464 -4.20 -5.91 -11.39
N LYS A 465 -4.96 -6.94 -11.05
CA LYS A 465 -4.56 -7.95 -10.06
C LYS A 465 -3.25 -8.64 -10.46
N GLU A 466 -3.06 -8.92 -11.75
CA GLU A 466 -1.80 -9.47 -12.27
C GLU A 466 -0.64 -8.46 -12.19
N ARG A 467 -0.87 -7.17 -12.49
CA ARG A 467 0.11 -6.09 -12.28
C ARG A 467 0.49 -5.94 -10.80
N ALA A 468 -0.47 -5.94 -9.89
CA ALA A 468 -0.26 -5.84 -8.45
C ALA A 468 0.54 -7.03 -7.90
N MET A 469 0.21 -8.26 -8.32
CA MET A 469 1.01 -9.45 -7.98
C MET A 469 2.43 -9.38 -8.56
N GLN A 470 2.64 -8.81 -9.76
CA GLN A 470 3.99 -8.58 -10.29
C GLN A 470 4.76 -7.52 -9.49
N LEU A 471 4.11 -6.43 -9.08
CA LEU A 471 4.70 -5.39 -8.23
C LEU A 471 5.14 -5.99 -6.88
N GLN A 472 4.24 -6.69 -6.19
CA GLN A 472 4.52 -7.35 -4.91
C GLN A 472 5.68 -8.36 -5.02
N ARG A 473 5.73 -9.14 -6.11
CA ARG A 473 6.85 -10.07 -6.38
C ARG A 473 8.18 -9.33 -6.56
N ARG A 474 8.21 -8.20 -7.29
CA ARG A 474 9.42 -7.37 -7.45
C ARG A 474 9.86 -6.76 -6.12
N GLN A 475 8.94 -6.17 -5.35
CA GLN A 475 9.22 -5.59 -4.04
C GLN A 475 9.74 -6.64 -3.04
N THR A 476 9.15 -7.83 -3.05
CA THR A 476 9.62 -8.98 -2.24
C THR A 476 11.03 -9.42 -2.65
N LEU A 477 11.29 -9.51 -3.98
CA LEU A 477 12.61 -9.87 -4.51
C LEU A 477 13.67 -8.84 -4.12
N VAL A 478 13.40 -7.54 -4.33
CA VAL A 478 14.30 -6.44 -3.94
C VAL A 478 14.57 -6.46 -2.44
N SER A 479 13.53 -6.52 -1.59
CA SER A 479 13.72 -6.57 -0.14
C SER A 479 14.45 -7.83 0.35
N SER A 480 14.29 -8.96 -0.35
CA SER A 480 15.07 -10.18 -0.06
C SER A 480 16.54 -10.04 -0.44
N PHE A 481 16.83 -9.39 -1.57
CA PHE A 481 18.18 -9.11 -2.06
C PHE A 481 18.89 -8.10 -1.15
N GLU A 482 18.24 -7.00 -0.77
CA GLU A 482 18.76 -6.01 0.19
C GLU A 482 19.19 -6.65 1.51
N LYS A 483 18.32 -7.50 2.10
CA LYS A 483 18.61 -8.23 3.34
C LYS A 483 19.77 -9.22 3.18
N GLN A 484 19.90 -9.85 2.01
CA GLN A 484 21.00 -10.77 1.70
C GLN A 484 22.33 -10.04 1.51
N VAL A 485 22.35 -8.87 0.84
CA VAL A 485 23.54 -8.03 0.70
C VAL A 485 23.95 -7.45 2.06
N ALA A 486 23.03 -6.89 2.84
CA ALA A 486 23.31 -6.37 4.18
C ALA A 486 23.95 -7.44 5.08
N SER A 487 23.34 -8.64 5.15
CA SER A 487 23.90 -9.77 5.92
C SER A 487 25.28 -10.23 5.47
N ILE A 488 25.68 -9.96 4.22
CA ILE A 488 27.01 -10.30 3.68
C ILE A 488 28.01 -9.17 3.92
N VAL A 489 27.57 -7.91 3.92
CA VAL A 489 28.38 -6.76 4.39
C VAL A 489 28.70 -6.91 5.88
N ASP A 490 27.72 -7.30 6.70
CA ASP A 490 27.92 -7.61 8.13
C ASP A 490 28.94 -8.76 8.33
N GLU A 491 28.83 -9.85 7.55
CA GLU A 491 29.81 -10.94 7.62
C GLU A 491 31.19 -10.48 7.12
N LEU A 492 31.27 -9.67 6.07
CA LEU A 492 32.52 -9.11 5.54
C LEU A 492 33.23 -8.24 6.56
N GLN A 493 32.53 -7.29 7.20
CA GLN A 493 33.11 -6.44 8.23
C GLN A 493 33.64 -7.31 9.38
N LYS A 494 32.83 -8.24 9.90
CA LYS A 494 33.25 -9.14 10.98
C LYS A 494 34.49 -9.96 10.61
N ARG A 495 34.57 -10.49 9.38
CA ARG A 495 35.73 -11.28 8.91
C ARG A 495 36.96 -10.41 8.71
N LEU A 496 36.79 -9.15 8.30
CA LEU A 496 37.87 -8.17 8.20
C LEU A 496 38.42 -7.80 9.59
N GLU A 497 37.56 -7.66 10.59
CA GLU A 497 37.94 -7.45 12.00
C GLU A 497 38.67 -8.69 12.57
N GLU A 498 38.15 -9.90 12.35
CA GLU A 498 38.81 -11.16 12.76
C GLU A 498 40.20 -11.33 12.10
N HIS A 499 40.32 -11.01 10.81
CA HIS A 499 41.60 -11.01 10.08
C HIS A 499 42.56 -9.91 10.61
N SER A 500 42.06 -8.70 10.86
CA SER A 500 42.83 -7.58 11.40
C SER A 500 43.34 -7.84 12.83
N SER A 501 42.61 -8.61 13.64
CA SER A 501 43.14 -9.13 14.91
C SER A 501 44.28 -10.11 14.67
N ALA A 502 44.03 -11.19 13.92
CA ALA A 502 45.03 -12.24 13.69
C ALA A 502 46.32 -11.73 13.03
N PHE A 503 46.22 -10.74 12.13
CA PHE A 503 47.38 -10.09 11.52
C PHE A 503 48.20 -9.25 12.53
N ARG A 504 47.54 -8.58 13.49
CA ARG A 504 48.22 -7.90 14.61
C ARG A 504 48.85 -8.93 15.56
N ASP A 505 48.13 -9.98 15.92
CA ASP A 505 48.65 -11.08 16.76
C ASP A 505 49.92 -11.73 16.17
N VAL A 506 50.08 -11.72 14.84
CA VAL A 506 51.31 -12.15 14.12
C VAL A 506 52.39 -11.05 14.09
N CYS A 507 52.04 -9.78 13.90
CA CYS A 507 52.99 -8.67 13.91
C CYS A 507 53.60 -8.44 15.28
N ASP A 508 52.77 -8.40 16.33
CA ASP A 508 53.19 -8.19 17.71
C ASP A 508 54.11 -9.33 18.15
N PHE A 509 53.74 -10.59 17.86
CA PHE A 509 54.60 -11.76 18.11
C PHE A 509 55.95 -11.69 17.38
N ARG A 510 55.93 -11.29 16.09
CA ARG A 510 57.15 -11.14 15.29
C ARG A 510 58.08 -10.13 15.93
N ASP A 511 57.56 -9.00 16.41
CA ASP A 511 58.36 -7.88 16.88
C ASP A 511 58.83 -8.08 18.33
N ASP A 512 57.98 -8.60 19.23
CA ASP A 512 58.36 -9.02 20.60
C ASP A 512 59.49 -10.06 20.59
N HIS A 513 59.39 -11.07 19.74
CA HIS A 513 60.37 -12.16 19.67
C HIS A 513 61.50 -11.93 18.66
N ARG A 514 61.51 -10.80 17.95
CA ARG A 514 62.52 -10.49 16.93
C ARG A 514 63.94 -10.58 17.47
N ALA A 515 64.18 -10.00 18.64
CA ALA A 515 65.49 -10.04 19.29
C ALA A 515 65.87 -11.46 19.74
N VAL A 516 64.92 -12.28 20.20
CA VAL A 516 65.18 -13.64 20.69
C VAL A 516 65.45 -14.62 19.55
N LEU A 517 64.77 -14.45 18.41
CA LEU A 517 64.92 -15.32 17.24
C LEU A 517 66.16 -14.96 16.41
N PHE A 518 66.45 -13.67 16.22
CA PHE A 518 67.48 -13.22 15.28
C PHE A 518 68.80 -12.73 15.89
N SER A 519 68.91 -12.53 17.22
CA SER A 519 70.21 -12.23 17.82
C SER A 519 71.13 -13.45 17.82
N THR A 520 72.34 -13.24 17.29
CA THR A 520 73.50 -14.15 17.38
C THR A 520 74.45 -13.83 18.53
N ASP A 521 74.26 -12.67 19.17
CA ASP A 521 75.30 -12.07 20.01
C ASP A 521 75.15 -12.50 21.48
N ASP A 522 76.13 -13.27 21.95
CA ASP A 522 76.27 -13.81 23.31
C ASP A 522 76.71 -12.74 24.34
N THR A 523 76.01 -11.61 24.34
CA THR A 523 76.31 -10.44 25.19
C THR A 523 75.23 -10.23 26.24
N GLY A 524 75.03 -11.25 27.10
CA GLY A 524 73.86 -11.39 27.97
C GLY A 524 74.13 -11.64 29.46
N ALA A 525 75.15 -10.99 30.04
CA ALA A 525 75.44 -10.92 31.49
C ALA A 525 75.36 -12.26 32.27
N SER A 526 76.51 -12.89 32.50
CA SER A 526 76.60 -14.16 33.23
C SER A 526 75.84 -14.16 34.57
N PRO A 527 74.83 -15.03 34.74
CA PRO A 527 74.36 -15.40 36.07
C PRO A 527 75.55 -15.92 36.89
N LYS A 528 75.53 -15.69 38.21
CA LYS A 528 76.57 -16.20 39.12
C LYS A 528 76.84 -17.67 38.81
N GLU A 529 78.12 -18.06 38.70
CA GLU A 529 78.52 -19.40 38.29
C GLU A 529 78.16 -20.45 39.35
N GLU A 530 76.88 -20.84 39.39
CA GLU A 530 76.49 -22.12 39.94
C GLU A 530 77.14 -23.21 39.08
N VAL A 531 77.89 -24.08 39.74
CA VAL A 531 78.49 -25.24 39.09
C VAL A 531 77.34 -26.16 38.69
N GLU A 532 76.92 -26.11 37.42
CA GLU A 532 76.06 -27.16 36.89
C GLU A 532 76.83 -28.49 36.93
N PHE A 533 76.15 -29.56 37.38
CA PHE A 533 76.67 -30.93 37.43
C PHE A 533 75.92 -31.83 36.43
N ASP A 534 76.45 -33.01 36.15
CA ASP A 534 75.78 -34.07 35.40
C ASP A 534 75.55 -35.33 36.24
N GLU A 535 74.43 -36.03 36.07
CA GLU A 535 74.12 -37.26 36.83
C GLU A 535 74.90 -38.45 36.25
N CYS A 536 76.06 -38.77 36.84
CA CYS A 536 76.91 -39.87 36.39
C CYS A 536 76.45 -41.24 36.88
N LEU A 537 75.87 -41.30 38.09
CA LEU A 537 75.30 -42.52 38.65
C LEU A 537 74.04 -42.19 39.44
N VAL A 538 72.96 -42.92 39.18
CA VAL A 538 71.66 -42.74 39.83
C VAL A 538 71.21 -44.06 40.44
N MET A 539 71.13 -44.07 41.77
CA MET A 539 70.65 -45.21 42.55
C MET A 539 69.27 -44.82 43.10
N ARG A 540 68.21 -45.52 42.68
CA ARG A 540 66.84 -45.32 43.16
C ARG A 540 66.23 -46.68 43.47
N SER A 541 65.75 -46.91 44.70
CA SER A 541 65.13 -48.19 45.06
C SER A 541 64.22 -48.08 46.28
N GLY A 542 63.13 -48.85 46.27
CA GLY A 542 62.42 -49.24 47.48
C GLY A 542 63.14 -50.40 48.18
N VAL A 543 63.27 -50.35 49.51
CA VAL A 543 63.89 -51.41 50.34
C VAL A 543 63.08 -51.58 51.63
N VAL A 544 62.72 -52.82 51.97
CA VAL A 544 62.03 -53.14 53.23
C VAL A 544 63.04 -53.54 54.29
N ILE A 545 63.21 -52.69 55.31
CA ILE A 545 64.12 -52.92 56.43
C ILE A 545 63.33 -53.59 57.56
N LYS A 546 63.64 -54.87 57.83
CA LYS A 546 62.97 -55.63 58.90
C LYS A 546 63.22 -55.02 60.28
N ALA A 547 62.29 -55.25 61.20
CA ALA A 547 62.48 -54.96 62.62
C ALA A 547 63.77 -55.62 63.14
N GLY A 548 64.59 -54.89 63.90
CA GLY A 548 65.86 -55.41 64.44
C GLY A 548 67.04 -55.40 63.46
N ALA A 549 66.91 -54.83 62.25
CA ALA A 549 67.96 -54.81 61.22
C ALA A 549 68.26 -53.39 60.71
N SER A 550 69.42 -53.23 60.05
CA SER A 550 69.77 -52.03 59.29
C SER A 550 69.98 -52.34 57.80
N PHE A 551 69.87 -51.31 56.96
CA PHE A 551 70.27 -51.34 55.55
C PHE A 551 71.41 -50.34 55.33
N GLN A 552 72.49 -50.79 54.68
CA GLN A 552 73.64 -49.96 54.35
C GLN A 552 73.86 -49.94 52.84
N LEU A 553 74.04 -48.73 52.29
CA LEU A 553 74.38 -48.50 50.89
C LEU A 553 75.76 -47.82 50.79
N PRO A 554 76.82 -48.56 50.39
CA PRO A 554 78.11 -47.96 50.08
C PRO A 554 78.08 -47.31 48.70
N VAL A 555 78.48 -46.04 48.63
CA VAL A 555 78.48 -45.19 47.44
C VAL A 555 79.90 -44.65 47.25
N ILE A 556 80.61 -45.19 46.25
CA ILE A 556 82.00 -44.86 45.96
C ILE A 556 82.07 -43.68 45.01
N CYS A 557 82.79 -42.63 45.40
CA CYS A 557 83.01 -41.42 44.62
C CYS A 557 84.47 -41.38 44.15
N GLU A 558 84.71 -41.66 42.88
CA GLU A 558 86.05 -41.85 42.32
C GLU A 558 86.91 -40.57 42.41
N LYS A 559 86.30 -39.39 42.27
CA LYS A 559 86.99 -38.10 42.17
C LYS A 559 86.47 -37.09 43.19
N SER A 560 87.39 -36.26 43.69
CA SER A 560 87.08 -35.02 44.40
C SER A 560 86.36 -34.00 43.50
N GLY A 561 85.59 -33.09 44.11
CA GLY A 561 84.75 -32.13 43.42
C GLY A 561 83.40 -32.68 42.94
N TRP A 562 83.20 -34.00 42.93
CA TRP A 562 81.88 -34.61 42.76
C TRP A 562 80.91 -34.19 43.87
N ARG A 563 79.62 -34.19 43.56
CA ARG A 563 78.53 -33.90 44.49
C ARG A 563 77.64 -35.14 44.59
N VAL A 564 77.34 -35.58 45.81
CA VAL A 564 76.33 -36.62 46.05
C VAL A 564 75.07 -35.96 46.57
N VAL A 565 74.03 -35.91 45.74
CA VAL A 565 72.68 -35.46 46.12
C VAL A 565 71.88 -36.68 46.54
N TRP A 566 71.14 -36.59 47.63
CA TRP A 566 70.36 -37.72 48.12
C TRP A 566 69.07 -37.28 48.79
N SER A 567 68.09 -38.18 48.77
CA SER A 567 66.85 -38.08 49.54
C SER A 567 66.32 -39.46 49.87
N PHE A 568 65.54 -39.57 50.94
CA PHE A 568 64.72 -40.74 51.21
C PHE A 568 63.46 -40.38 51.99
N SER A 569 62.47 -41.27 51.92
CA SER A 569 61.30 -41.27 52.82
C SER A 569 60.92 -42.70 53.23
N VAL A 570 60.24 -42.83 54.36
CA VAL A 570 59.67 -44.09 54.88
C VAL A 570 58.16 -44.06 54.64
N LYS A 571 57.64 -45.07 53.94
CA LYS A 571 56.25 -45.06 53.42
C LYS A 571 55.18 -45.27 54.49
N GLU A 572 55.53 -45.79 55.65
CA GLU A 572 54.59 -45.98 56.75
C GLU A 572 54.42 -44.67 57.54
N ASP A 573 53.20 -44.13 57.59
CA ASP A 573 52.89 -42.89 58.31
C ASP A 573 53.35 -42.94 59.78
N ALA A 574 54.00 -41.87 60.23
CA ALA A 574 54.64 -41.73 61.54
C ALA A 574 55.71 -42.79 61.89
N ALA A 575 56.20 -43.58 60.92
CA ALA A 575 57.36 -44.44 61.10
C ALA A 575 58.65 -43.69 60.77
N ASP A 576 59.61 -43.72 61.71
CA ASP A 576 60.93 -43.12 61.59
C ASP A 576 62.04 -44.17 61.41
N VAL A 577 63.16 -43.83 60.78
CA VAL A 577 64.35 -44.68 60.69
C VAL A 577 65.54 -43.91 61.23
N SER A 578 66.50 -44.58 61.86
CA SER A 578 67.73 -43.95 62.36
C SER A 578 68.70 -43.84 61.20
N PHE A 579 68.73 -42.67 60.55
CA PHE A 579 69.61 -42.43 59.42
C PHE A 579 70.96 -41.87 59.86
N LYS A 580 72.02 -42.30 59.19
CA LYS A 580 73.40 -41.88 59.38
C LYS A 580 74.12 -41.85 58.04
N LEU A 581 75.01 -40.88 57.86
CA LEU A 581 75.93 -40.81 56.71
C LEU A 581 77.36 -40.68 57.21
N THR A 582 78.25 -41.57 56.76
CA THR A 582 79.68 -41.55 57.12
C THR A 582 80.58 -41.59 55.89
N GLU A 583 81.69 -40.86 55.93
CA GLU A 583 82.75 -40.90 54.91
C GLU A 583 83.87 -41.81 55.41
N THR A 584 83.95 -43.03 54.88
CA THR A 584 84.86 -44.08 55.38
C THR A 584 86.34 -43.76 55.18
N SER A 585 86.67 -42.92 54.18
CA SER A 585 88.04 -42.48 53.87
C SER A 585 88.59 -41.47 54.88
N SER A 586 87.75 -40.60 55.43
CA SER A 586 88.14 -39.60 56.43
C SER A 586 87.82 -40.02 57.87
N GLY A 587 86.94 -41.00 58.04
CA GLY A 587 86.35 -41.35 59.33
C GLY A 587 85.34 -40.31 59.84
N ALA A 588 84.98 -39.32 59.01
CA ALA A 588 84.07 -38.26 59.40
C ALA A 588 82.61 -38.73 59.37
N GLU A 589 81.86 -38.36 60.40
CA GLU A 589 80.42 -38.43 60.40
C GLU A 589 79.86 -37.20 59.67
N VAL A 590 79.13 -37.43 58.58
CA VAL A 590 78.59 -36.40 57.69
C VAL A 590 77.17 -36.01 58.11
N VAL A 591 76.39 -37.01 58.53
CA VAL A 591 75.10 -36.85 59.22
C VAL A 591 75.12 -37.81 60.41
N SER A 592 75.00 -37.28 61.61
CA SER A 592 74.95 -38.07 62.85
C SER A 592 73.67 -38.90 62.96
N PRO A 593 73.67 -40.00 63.75
CA PRO A 593 72.53 -40.90 63.81
C PRO A 593 71.29 -40.22 64.41
N GLU A 594 70.30 -39.95 63.59
CA GLU A 594 69.06 -39.26 63.99
C GLU A 594 67.83 -40.00 63.44
N ARG A 595 66.73 -39.98 64.21
CA ARG A 595 65.49 -40.69 63.88
C ARG A 595 64.53 -39.77 63.10
N MET A 596 64.22 -40.14 61.87
CA MET A 596 63.50 -39.30 60.90
C MET A 596 62.65 -40.15 59.95
N ASN A 597 61.50 -39.63 59.49
CA ASN A 597 60.68 -40.30 58.46
C ASN A 597 61.20 -40.01 57.04
N GLU A 598 61.64 -38.78 56.79
CA GLU A 598 62.26 -38.34 55.53
C GLU A 598 63.46 -37.43 55.81
N MET A 599 64.42 -37.41 54.89
CA MET A 599 65.46 -36.36 54.83
C MET A 599 66.03 -36.29 53.41
N SER A 600 66.54 -35.12 53.04
CA SER A 600 67.37 -34.93 51.85
C SER A 600 68.62 -34.12 52.19
N GLY A 601 69.66 -34.29 51.40
CA GLY A 601 70.95 -33.65 51.64
C GLY A 601 71.86 -33.65 50.41
N VAL A 602 72.95 -32.88 50.54
CA VAL A 602 73.95 -32.70 49.48
C VAL A 602 75.33 -32.76 50.12
N PHE A 603 76.13 -33.75 49.73
CA PHE A 603 77.54 -33.85 50.11
C PHE A 603 78.45 -33.43 48.96
N HIS A 604 79.53 -32.72 49.27
CA HIS A 604 80.58 -32.37 48.31
C HIS A 604 81.82 -33.18 48.62
N VAL A 605 82.22 -34.03 47.68
CA VAL A 605 83.33 -34.98 47.81
C VAL A 605 84.65 -34.23 47.84
N ARG A 606 85.37 -34.31 48.97
CA ARG A 606 86.60 -33.53 49.21
C ARG A 606 87.89 -34.27 48.84
N GLN A 607 87.82 -35.58 48.61
CA GLN A 607 88.97 -36.46 48.37
C GLN A 607 88.63 -37.47 47.27
N ASP A 608 89.62 -37.85 46.47
CA ASP A 608 89.46 -38.89 45.45
C ASP A 608 89.23 -40.26 46.13
N ASN A 609 88.42 -41.12 45.50
CA ASN A 609 88.02 -42.44 46.01
C ASN A 609 87.33 -42.42 47.41
N ALA A 610 86.65 -41.33 47.76
CA ALA A 610 85.84 -41.27 48.98
C ALA A 610 84.69 -42.29 48.92
N THR A 611 84.50 -43.05 49.99
CA THR A 611 83.34 -43.95 50.12
C THR A 611 82.38 -43.37 51.15
N LEU A 612 81.16 -43.06 50.71
CA LEU A 612 80.05 -42.74 51.60
C LEU A 612 79.30 -44.01 51.96
N VAL A 613 79.02 -44.23 53.24
CA VAL A 613 78.08 -45.27 53.68
C VAL A 613 76.84 -44.58 54.22
N PHE A 614 75.75 -44.73 53.47
CA PHE A 614 74.40 -44.38 53.89
C PHE A 614 73.86 -45.54 54.72
N GLU A 615 73.52 -45.30 55.98
CA GLU A 615 73.01 -46.31 56.90
C GLU A 615 71.61 -45.90 57.37
N TRP A 616 70.64 -46.79 57.16
CA TRP A 616 69.28 -46.69 57.65
C TRP A 616 69.03 -47.81 58.65
N ASP A 617 69.08 -47.48 59.94
CA ASP A 617 68.93 -48.43 61.03
C ASP A 617 67.49 -48.51 61.57
N ASN A 618 66.96 -49.73 61.62
CA ASN A 618 65.66 -50.10 62.20
C ASN A 618 65.81 -51.03 63.42
N ALA A 619 67.01 -51.15 64.02
CA ALA A 619 67.28 -52.02 65.17
C ALA A 619 66.45 -51.67 66.42
N PHE A 620 66.00 -50.42 66.55
CA PHE A 620 65.12 -49.98 67.64
C PHE A 620 63.64 -50.39 67.46
N SER A 621 63.22 -50.81 66.27
CA SER A 621 61.88 -51.38 66.06
C SER A 621 61.90 -52.87 66.35
N TRP A 622 61.01 -53.32 67.25
CA TRP A 622 60.91 -54.74 67.64
C TRP A 622 59.81 -55.50 66.90
N LEU A 623 58.99 -54.80 66.11
CA LEU A 623 57.77 -55.34 65.49
C LEU A 623 57.58 -54.85 64.05
N ASN A 624 57.80 -53.56 63.79
CA ASN A 624 57.46 -52.94 62.52
C ASN A 624 58.68 -52.95 61.59
N GLU A 625 58.53 -53.61 60.44
CA GLU A 625 59.36 -53.32 59.27
C GLU A 625 59.03 -51.93 58.71
N LYS A 626 59.95 -51.38 57.91
CA LYS A 626 59.83 -50.04 57.32
C LYS A 626 60.20 -50.09 55.85
N THR A 627 59.37 -49.52 54.98
CA THR A 627 59.61 -49.45 53.54
C THR A 627 60.26 -48.12 53.22
N LEU A 628 61.58 -48.15 53.13
CA LEU A 628 62.39 -47.04 52.64
C LEU A 628 62.19 -46.89 51.13
N ASP A 629 61.99 -45.67 50.64
CA ASP A 629 62.23 -45.29 49.24
C ASP A 629 63.40 -44.30 49.25
N TYR A 630 64.49 -44.61 48.55
CA TYR A 630 65.67 -43.75 48.51
C TYR A 630 66.08 -43.38 47.09
N HIS A 631 66.65 -42.19 46.97
CA HIS A 631 67.38 -41.70 45.81
C HIS A 631 68.77 -41.22 46.25
N VAL A 632 69.81 -41.71 45.59
CA VAL A 632 71.16 -41.13 45.65
C VAL A 632 71.64 -40.91 44.20
N SER A 633 72.05 -39.70 43.87
CA SER A 633 72.74 -39.38 42.61
C SER A 633 74.17 -38.89 42.90
N ILE A 634 75.14 -39.51 42.23
CA ILE A 634 76.50 -38.98 42.12
C ILE A 634 76.53 -38.07 40.90
N GLN A 635 76.96 -36.83 41.11
CA GLN A 635 76.98 -35.79 40.09
C GLN A 635 78.40 -35.25 39.87
N GLU A 636 78.92 -35.32 38.64
CA GLU A 636 80.22 -34.75 38.26
C GLU A 636 80.07 -33.29 37.82
N PRO A 637 80.96 -32.35 38.19
CA PRO A 637 80.94 -30.99 37.63
C PRO A 637 81.03 -31.03 36.11
N LEU A 638 80.05 -30.45 35.41
CA LEU A 638 80.08 -30.40 33.95
C LEU A 638 81.32 -29.64 33.48
N THR A 639 82.01 -30.18 32.47
CA THR A 639 83.10 -29.47 31.79
C THR A 639 82.56 -28.18 31.17
N PRO A 640 83.38 -27.12 30.99
CA PRO A 640 82.92 -25.87 30.38
C PRO A 640 82.24 -26.10 29.01
N GLN A 641 82.78 -27.01 28.20
CA GLN A 641 82.22 -27.39 26.91
C GLN A 641 80.86 -28.10 27.03
N ALA A 642 80.67 -28.98 28.03
CA ALA A 642 79.39 -29.66 28.25
C ALA A 642 78.30 -28.72 28.82
N LYS A 643 78.69 -27.74 29.65
CA LYS A 643 77.79 -26.64 30.06
C LYS A 643 77.32 -25.84 28.85
N GLU A 644 78.22 -25.53 27.92
CA GLU A 644 77.89 -24.73 26.75
C GLU A 644 77.00 -25.48 25.74
N VAL A 645 77.23 -26.79 25.55
CA VAL A 645 76.31 -27.66 24.80
C VAL A 645 74.92 -27.69 25.47
N ARG A 646 74.82 -27.80 26.80
CA ARG A 646 73.53 -27.78 27.50
C ARG A 646 72.81 -26.43 27.42
N ARG A 647 73.54 -25.31 27.47
CA ARG A 647 72.98 -23.97 27.30
C ARG A 647 72.44 -23.75 25.90
N SER A 648 73.24 -24.04 24.88
CA SER A 648 72.82 -23.95 23.47
C SER A 648 71.68 -24.91 23.15
N GLU A 649 71.62 -26.11 23.73
CA GLU A 649 70.46 -27.01 23.57
C GLU A 649 69.19 -26.41 24.21
N ARG A 650 69.24 -25.96 25.48
CA ARG A 650 68.11 -25.29 26.15
C ARG A 650 67.68 -24.01 25.42
N GLU A 651 68.59 -23.36 24.69
CA GLU A 651 68.26 -22.22 23.85
C GLU A 651 67.61 -22.63 22.53
N LEU A 652 68.15 -23.60 21.82
CA LEU A 652 67.55 -24.15 20.61
C LEU A 652 66.15 -24.68 20.87
N GLN A 653 65.92 -25.36 22.01
CA GLN A 653 64.59 -25.81 22.43
C GLN A 653 63.62 -24.63 22.71
N ARG A 654 64.11 -23.50 23.28
CA ARG A 654 63.30 -22.28 23.46
C ARG A 654 62.99 -21.60 22.12
N ARG A 655 63.99 -21.42 21.25
CA ARG A 655 63.83 -20.84 19.91
C ARG A 655 62.89 -21.71 19.04
N ALA A 656 62.98 -23.04 19.14
CA ALA A 656 62.10 -23.97 18.44
C ALA A 656 60.62 -23.80 18.85
N LYS A 657 60.33 -23.76 20.16
CA LYS A 657 58.96 -23.53 20.66
C LYS A 657 58.37 -22.20 20.20
N LEU A 658 59.17 -21.13 20.24
CA LEU A 658 58.75 -19.82 19.70
C LEU A 658 58.48 -19.88 18.19
N LEU A 659 59.23 -20.67 17.41
CA LEU A 659 58.95 -20.88 15.99
C LEU A 659 57.67 -21.71 15.76
N GLU A 660 57.39 -22.71 16.60
CA GLU A 660 56.13 -23.48 16.57
C GLU A 660 54.92 -22.60 16.90
N GLU A 661 55.00 -21.77 17.95
CA GLU A 661 53.97 -20.79 18.33
C GLU A 661 53.75 -19.75 17.23
N GLY A 662 54.82 -19.21 16.63
CA GLY A 662 54.74 -18.27 15.51
C GLY A 662 54.10 -18.88 14.26
N LEU A 663 54.44 -20.13 13.94
CA LEU A 663 53.82 -20.86 12.82
C LEU A 663 52.32 -21.08 13.06
N ALA A 664 51.89 -21.40 14.29
CA ALA A 664 50.47 -21.54 14.62
C ALA A 664 49.68 -20.23 14.46
N ARG A 665 50.27 -19.09 14.84
CA ARG A 665 49.68 -17.75 14.59
C ARG A 665 49.56 -17.44 13.11
N ILE A 666 50.61 -17.69 12.32
CA ILE A 666 50.61 -17.47 10.86
C ILE A 666 49.58 -18.38 10.16
N GLN A 667 49.44 -19.64 10.57
CA GLN A 667 48.40 -20.53 10.05
C GLN A 667 46.99 -20.03 10.37
N THR A 668 46.80 -19.41 11.54
CA THR A 668 45.53 -18.80 11.95
C THR A 668 45.20 -17.56 11.10
N GLU A 669 46.16 -16.65 10.88
CA GLU A 669 45.99 -15.51 9.96
C GLU A 669 45.65 -15.99 8.54
N ALA A 670 46.39 -16.96 8.01
CA ALA A 670 46.15 -17.51 6.68
C ALA A 670 44.76 -18.13 6.54
N GLN A 671 44.25 -18.81 7.59
CA GLN A 671 42.87 -19.27 7.62
C GLN A 671 41.89 -18.10 7.58
N ARG A 672 42.02 -17.08 8.44
CA ARG A 672 41.11 -15.92 8.45
C ARG A 672 41.12 -15.14 7.14
N ARG A 673 42.29 -15.04 6.50
CA ARG A 673 42.45 -14.46 5.16
C ARG A 673 41.73 -15.28 4.09
N SER A 674 41.75 -16.62 4.17
CA SER A 674 40.98 -17.48 3.26
C SER A 674 39.46 -17.35 3.47
N GLU A 675 39.01 -17.22 4.72
CA GLU A 675 37.60 -16.99 5.06
C GLU A 675 37.10 -15.65 4.52
N LEU A 676 37.90 -14.57 4.68
CA LEU A 676 37.62 -13.25 4.12
C LEU A 676 37.64 -13.23 2.58
N SER A 677 38.51 -14.02 1.95
CA SER A 677 38.49 -14.18 0.49
C SER A 677 37.22 -14.88 0.01
N ALA A 678 36.72 -15.88 0.76
CA ALA A 678 35.49 -16.59 0.43
C ALA A 678 34.21 -15.76 0.68
N THR A 679 34.24 -14.79 1.60
CA THR A 679 33.13 -13.85 1.78
C THR A 679 33.12 -12.77 0.68
N LEU A 680 34.28 -12.29 0.26
CA LEU A 680 34.40 -11.39 -0.92
C LEU A 680 33.93 -12.07 -2.21
N GLN A 681 34.27 -13.35 -2.43
CA GLN A 681 33.76 -14.10 -3.58
C GLN A 681 32.23 -14.22 -3.54
N ARG A 682 31.63 -14.48 -2.36
CA ARG A 682 30.17 -14.49 -2.23
C ARG A 682 29.55 -13.14 -2.58
N LEU A 683 30.16 -12.01 -2.20
CA LEU A 683 29.67 -10.69 -2.57
C LEU A 683 29.65 -10.48 -4.10
N SER A 684 30.69 -10.91 -4.84
CA SER A 684 30.71 -10.77 -6.30
C SER A 684 29.65 -11.63 -7.01
N GLU A 685 29.24 -12.76 -6.43
CA GLU A 685 28.08 -13.52 -6.90
C GLU A 685 26.75 -12.78 -6.70
N TRP A 686 26.63 -11.92 -5.68
CA TRP A 686 25.46 -11.06 -5.49
C TRP A 686 25.50 -9.82 -6.37
N GLU A 687 26.67 -9.28 -6.68
CA GLU A 687 26.82 -8.26 -7.71
C GLU A 687 26.43 -8.78 -9.11
N ALA A 688 26.82 -10.00 -9.48
CA ALA A 688 26.37 -10.61 -10.73
C ALA A 688 24.83 -10.80 -10.78
N LYS A 689 24.18 -11.07 -9.65
CA LYS A 689 22.71 -11.11 -9.54
C LYS A 689 22.08 -9.72 -9.61
N LYS A 690 22.71 -8.70 -9.01
CA LYS A 690 22.32 -7.28 -9.08
C LYS A 690 22.21 -6.85 -10.54
N GLU A 691 23.27 -7.05 -11.32
CA GLU A 691 23.30 -6.69 -12.74
C GLU A 691 22.24 -7.45 -13.56
N LYS A 692 22.03 -8.75 -13.27
CA LYS A 692 20.95 -9.52 -13.92
C LYS A 692 19.57 -8.94 -13.63
N HIS A 693 19.27 -8.59 -12.38
CA HIS A 693 17.98 -8.02 -12.01
C HIS A 693 17.80 -6.58 -12.53
N LEU A 694 18.87 -5.79 -12.61
CA LEU A 694 18.84 -4.48 -13.27
C LEU A 694 18.57 -4.60 -14.77
N ALA A 695 19.15 -5.61 -15.46
CA ALA A 695 18.85 -5.89 -16.85
C ALA A 695 17.39 -6.36 -17.07
N GLU A 696 16.87 -7.22 -16.19
CA GLU A 696 15.46 -7.66 -16.21
C GLU A 696 14.48 -6.48 -15.99
N LEU A 697 14.80 -5.57 -15.07
CA LEU A 697 14.02 -4.35 -14.84
C LEU A 697 14.14 -3.35 -15.99
N GLY A 698 15.33 -3.19 -16.57
CA GLY A 698 15.59 -2.32 -17.72
C GLY A 698 14.81 -2.75 -18.97
N ALA A 699 14.82 -4.06 -19.27
CA ALA A 699 14.01 -4.64 -20.34
C ALA A 699 12.51 -4.36 -20.11
N ARG A 700 11.99 -4.61 -18.89
CA ARG A 700 10.58 -4.32 -18.59
C ARG A 700 10.24 -2.83 -18.63
N LYS A 701 11.18 -1.93 -18.28
CA LYS A 701 11.00 -0.48 -18.45
C LYS A 701 10.88 -0.09 -19.92
N ALA A 702 11.67 -0.70 -20.80
CA ALA A 702 11.57 -0.50 -22.24
C ALA A 702 10.22 -0.98 -22.80
N GLU A 703 9.77 -2.19 -22.44
CA GLU A 703 8.44 -2.71 -22.82
C GLU A 703 7.30 -1.76 -22.39
N VAL A 704 7.33 -1.26 -21.15
CA VAL A 704 6.30 -0.33 -20.64
C VAL A 704 6.33 1.01 -21.39
N MET A 705 7.51 1.51 -21.76
CA MET A 705 7.63 2.71 -22.59
C MET A 705 7.10 2.49 -24.01
N GLU A 706 7.35 1.33 -24.62
CA GLU A 706 6.80 0.97 -25.95
C GLU A 706 5.27 0.86 -25.91
N HIS A 707 4.71 0.25 -24.87
CA HIS A 707 3.25 0.24 -24.66
C HIS A 707 2.69 1.65 -24.47
N LYS A 708 3.40 2.55 -23.77
CA LYS A 708 3.00 3.95 -23.61
C LYS A 708 3.02 4.72 -24.95
N THR A 709 4.03 4.51 -25.80
CA THR A 709 4.09 5.20 -27.11
C THR A 709 3.01 4.71 -28.07
N ARG A 710 2.74 3.40 -28.13
CA ARG A 710 1.64 2.86 -28.94
C ARG A 710 0.28 3.42 -28.51
N PHE A 711 0.01 3.49 -27.20
CA PHE A 711 -1.24 4.08 -26.69
C PHE A 711 -1.36 5.58 -27.00
N GLN A 712 -0.24 6.33 -26.98
CA GLN A 712 -0.21 7.72 -27.42
C GLN A 712 -0.54 7.85 -28.92
N GLU A 713 0.04 7.00 -29.77
CA GLU A 713 -0.24 6.94 -31.21
C GLU A 713 -1.71 6.60 -31.50
N GLU A 714 -2.29 5.63 -30.78
CA GLU A 714 -3.71 5.25 -30.86
C GLU A 714 -4.62 6.43 -30.46
N MET A 715 -4.33 7.10 -29.34
CA MET A 715 -5.09 8.27 -28.89
C MET A 715 -5.02 9.43 -29.89
N ASP A 716 -3.84 9.73 -30.43
CA ASP A 716 -3.68 10.84 -31.38
C ASP A 716 -4.30 10.53 -32.75
N ALA A 717 -4.34 9.25 -33.16
CA ALA A 717 -5.13 8.80 -34.30
C ALA A 717 -6.65 8.94 -34.05
N GLN A 718 -7.16 8.64 -32.86
CA GLN A 718 -8.55 8.88 -32.49
C GLN A 718 -8.90 10.37 -32.53
N LYS A 719 -8.04 11.25 -31.98
CA LYS A 719 -8.22 12.72 -32.08
C LYS A 719 -8.28 13.18 -33.53
N ALA A 720 -7.44 12.65 -34.41
CA ALA A 720 -7.46 12.97 -35.84
C ALA A 720 -8.76 12.52 -36.53
N ALA A 721 -9.35 11.40 -36.11
CA ALA A 721 -10.65 10.94 -36.59
C ALA A 721 -11.82 11.82 -36.10
N PHE A 722 -11.86 12.19 -34.80
CA PHE A 722 -12.85 13.15 -34.29
C PHE A 722 -12.74 14.51 -34.99
N ALA A 723 -11.51 15.01 -35.19
CA ALA A 723 -11.25 16.23 -35.94
C ALA A 723 -11.55 16.11 -37.45
N ALA A 724 -11.84 14.92 -37.98
CA ALA A 724 -12.36 14.71 -39.34
C ALA A 724 -13.89 14.71 -39.36
N MET A 725 -14.54 14.01 -38.43
CA MET A 725 -16.01 14.01 -38.29
C MET A 725 -16.56 15.42 -38.01
N LEU A 726 -15.87 16.24 -37.21
CA LEU A 726 -16.24 17.63 -36.97
C LEU A 726 -16.18 18.49 -38.25
N ARG A 727 -15.19 18.26 -39.13
CA ARG A 727 -15.11 18.96 -40.43
C ARG A 727 -16.19 18.47 -41.40
N GLU A 728 -16.54 17.19 -41.36
CA GLU A 728 -17.67 16.66 -42.12
C GLU A 728 -19.00 17.27 -41.65
N GLN A 729 -19.17 17.48 -40.33
CA GLN A 729 -20.30 18.25 -39.78
C GLN A 729 -20.29 19.71 -40.26
N ASP A 730 -19.16 20.43 -40.15
CA ASP A 730 -19.03 21.82 -40.64
C ASP A 730 -19.42 21.93 -42.13
N GLU A 731 -18.95 21.00 -42.97
CA GLU A 731 -19.26 20.92 -44.40
C GLU A 731 -20.74 20.60 -44.66
N LEU A 732 -21.35 19.70 -43.88
CA LEU A 732 -22.79 19.38 -43.97
C LEU A 732 -23.66 20.57 -43.55
N GLU A 733 -23.30 21.30 -42.49
CA GLU A 733 -23.98 22.54 -42.09
C GLU A 733 -23.80 23.65 -43.14
N ASP A 734 -22.64 23.77 -43.77
CA ASP A 734 -22.42 24.70 -44.89
C ASP A 734 -23.34 24.37 -46.08
N VAL A 735 -23.52 23.07 -46.38
CA VAL A 735 -24.43 22.57 -47.40
C VAL A 735 -25.89 22.81 -47.03
N GLU A 736 -26.33 22.54 -45.80
CA GLU A 736 -27.70 22.83 -45.34
C GLU A 736 -27.99 24.34 -45.40
N ARG A 737 -27.07 25.16 -44.90
CA ARG A 737 -27.15 26.62 -44.98
C ARG A 737 -27.12 27.10 -46.44
N SER A 738 -26.53 26.36 -47.38
CA SER A 738 -26.59 26.64 -48.82
C SER A 738 -27.94 26.28 -49.44
N ILE A 739 -28.46 25.08 -49.17
CA ILE A 739 -29.77 24.60 -49.63
C ILE A 739 -30.88 25.54 -49.11
N THR A 740 -30.83 25.93 -47.84
CA THR A 740 -31.81 26.83 -47.22
C THR A 740 -31.81 28.21 -47.88
N ARG A 741 -30.64 28.77 -48.21
CA ARG A 741 -30.53 30.02 -48.98
C ARG A 741 -31.06 29.88 -50.41
N ALA A 742 -30.75 28.78 -51.09
CA ALA A 742 -31.23 28.52 -52.45
C ALA A 742 -32.75 28.34 -52.51
N TRP A 743 -33.33 27.64 -51.52
CA TRP A 743 -34.78 27.51 -51.37
C TRP A 743 -35.47 28.83 -51.04
N GLY A 744 -34.89 29.63 -50.13
CA GLY A 744 -35.39 30.99 -49.84
C GLY A 744 -35.41 31.90 -51.07
N ALA A 745 -34.35 31.84 -51.90
CA ALA A 745 -34.32 32.57 -53.18
C ALA A 745 -35.37 32.05 -54.17
N ALA A 746 -35.54 30.74 -54.31
CA ALA A 746 -36.56 30.14 -55.18
C ALA A 746 -38.00 30.47 -54.73
N MET A 747 -38.24 30.59 -53.43
CA MET A 747 -39.51 31.06 -52.87
C MET A 747 -39.76 32.54 -53.15
N ALA A 748 -38.75 33.41 -53.04
CA ALA A 748 -38.86 34.82 -53.39
C ALA A 748 -39.16 35.03 -54.89
N GLU A 749 -38.42 34.34 -55.78
CA GLU A 749 -38.69 34.35 -57.23
C GLU A 749 -40.10 33.83 -57.55
N ARG A 750 -40.59 32.82 -56.82
CA ARG A 750 -41.98 32.35 -56.94
C ARG A 750 -42.98 33.43 -56.52
N GLU A 751 -42.75 34.12 -55.41
CA GLU A 751 -43.61 35.21 -54.92
C GLU A 751 -43.64 36.40 -55.90
N ASP A 752 -42.49 36.76 -56.50
CA ASP A 752 -42.40 37.78 -57.55
C ASP A 752 -43.14 37.35 -58.84
N VAL A 753 -43.08 36.07 -59.22
CA VAL A 753 -43.86 35.52 -60.35
C VAL A 753 -45.36 35.51 -60.05
N GLU A 754 -45.78 35.10 -58.85
CA GLU A 754 -47.19 35.12 -58.43
C GLU A 754 -47.73 36.56 -58.37
N MET A 755 -46.96 37.52 -57.84
CA MET A 755 -47.28 38.95 -57.87
C MET A 755 -47.39 39.48 -59.30
N THR A 756 -46.44 39.12 -60.17
CA THR A 756 -46.44 39.52 -61.59
C THR A 756 -47.67 38.98 -62.33
N LEU A 757 -48.07 37.73 -62.06
CA LEU A 757 -49.28 37.12 -62.62
C LEU A 757 -50.56 37.78 -62.10
N GLN A 758 -50.62 38.16 -60.81
CA GLN A 758 -51.74 38.94 -60.26
C GLN A 758 -51.85 40.31 -60.92
N LEU A 759 -50.73 41.04 -61.09
CA LEU A 759 -50.69 42.34 -61.76
C LEU A 759 -51.11 42.24 -63.23
N ALA A 760 -50.65 41.21 -63.96
CA ALA A 760 -51.04 40.95 -65.34
C ALA A 760 -52.54 40.60 -65.47
N GLY A 761 -53.08 39.76 -64.57
CA GLY A 761 -54.50 39.41 -64.53
C GLY A 761 -55.40 40.62 -64.26
N ASN A 762 -55.00 41.48 -63.33
CA ASN A 762 -55.69 42.74 -63.04
C ASN A 762 -55.58 43.74 -64.21
N GLY A 763 -54.45 43.76 -64.91
CA GLY A 763 -54.28 44.52 -66.16
C GLY A 763 -55.24 44.08 -67.27
N ALA A 764 -55.40 42.77 -67.47
CA ALA A 764 -56.35 42.23 -68.45
C ALA A 764 -57.82 42.58 -68.11
N GLN A 765 -58.19 42.61 -66.82
CA GLN A 765 -59.51 43.09 -66.39
C GLN A 765 -59.70 44.58 -66.70
N LEU A 766 -58.67 45.41 -66.50
CA LEU A 766 -58.69 46.83 -66.90
C LEU A 766 -58.86 47.00 -68.41
N GLU A 767 -58.17 46.23 -69.25
CA GLU A 767 -58.38 46.29 -70.72
C GLU A 767 -59.81 45.89 -71.13
N THR A 768 -60.44 44.93 -70.45
CA THR A 768 -61.86 44.64 -70.70
C THR A 768 -62.80 45.76 -70.26
N SER A 769 -62.42 46.55 -69.23
CA SER A 769 -63.18 47.70 -68.75
C SER A 769 -63.16 48.88 -69.73
N TRP A 770 -62.05 49.06 -70.49
CA TRP A 770 -61.91 50.13 -71.48
C TRP A 770 -62.48 49.81 -72.87
N ARG A 771 -63.21 48.69 -73.05
CA ARG A 771 -64.01 48.45 -74.26
C ARG A 771 -65.27 49.33 -74.28
N ILE A 772 -65.07 50.58 -74.69
CA ILE A 772 -66.16 51.51 -75.04
C ILE A 772 -67.09 50.82 -76.06
N PRO A 773 -68.41 50.71 -75.79
CA PRO A 773 -69.36 50.22 -76.78
C PRO A 773 -69.48 51.25 -77.91
N SER A 774 -69.08 50.86 -79.12
CA SER A 774 -69.22 51.67 -80.32
C SER A 774 -70.54 51.37 -81.04
N LEU A 775 -71.66 51.61 -80.35
CA LEU A 775 -73.00 51.94 -80.87
C LEU A 775 -73.99 52.21 -79.73
#